data_AF-A0A2R4FFZ2-F1
#
_entry.id   AF-A0A2R4FFZ2-F1
#
_cell.length_a   1.000
_cell.length_b   1.000
_cell.length_c   1.000
_cell.angle_alpha   90.00
_cell.angle_beta   90.00
_cell.angle_gamma   90.00
#
_symmetry.space_group_name_H-M   'P 1'
#
loop_
_entity.id
_entity.type
_entity.pdbx_description
1 polymer ?
#
loop_
_entity_poly.entity_id
_entity_poly.type
_entity_poly.pdbx_seq_one_letter_code
_entity_poly.pdbx_strand_id
1 'polypeptide(L)'
;MTGRDLTLTASLRPAALDARRGIVRLHPEVLTALGLHPGAPVRLTGRRSTAGIVARAEPSASRALLYADDLVLGNLGVRDGSQVTVAPIPVVAARRVVLTGPPEIVAVVSPEMLRLALLGKMVTAGDDVSLLPQDVLPDAAVRTLVEAARRSLANTVGYAWTSTLLTVTSAESANGSTGPLDTGGEADSVLVTMDSVVGWRDGHATHGTTSAELRAVTGGQSPRAATGPVPDPAPGLDELPGLRTQAEELTELLDLGFHHREVLGRLGTTVSLGVLLTGPAGSGKSALVRAVSRSVGARFAAIWAPEVAALTNDAAARRLREAAASVRDAPPAVLLVADVEALAPRDTPGPVGTVFRQLLAETVRAGAAVVCTTSRPESVDPALRAPDLLSLEIAIPLPDAALRREQLTVLTRGMPLDEDVRLDEVAGRTPGFVAADLAALAREAGVRAALRQKEATAPTVAMADFSAALEVVRPTSMAESSVLELADVTLDDVGDMAEVKEVLTESVLWPLNYPDTFARLGVQPPRGVLLYGPPGCGKTFLVTALAGTGRANVLSVKGAELLSKWVGESERAVRELFRRAREAAPTLVFLDEVDALAPVRGQATDGGTTDRVVAALLTELDGVETLRNVVVVGATNRPDLVDPALLRPGRLERLVYVPPPDAAARAEILRAAARSVPLAEEVELAALAEELDGFSAADCAALVREAALAAMRESLEASTVHAGHVATARSRVRPSLDPGQVAWLAAYAAQR
;
A
#
# COMPACT_ATOMS: atom_id res chain seq x y z
N MET A 1 19.88 24.24 1.39
CA MET A 1 19.62 22.80 1.61
C MET A 1 20.82 22.04 1.07
N THR A 2 21.84 21.83 1.89
CA THR A 2 23.00 21.00 1.53
C THR A 2 22.53 19.54 1.48
N GLY A 3 22.75 18.87 0.34
CA GLY A 3 22.33 17.48 0.13
C GLY A 3 22.91 16.57 1.20
N ARG A 4 22.08 15.67 1.73
CA ARG A 4 22.50 14.66 2.71
C ARG A 4 23.11 13.49 1.95
N ASP A 5 24.40 13.53 1.66
CA ASP A 5 25.11 12.44 0.99
C ASP A 5 26.22 11.84 1.86
N LEU A 6 26.54 10.58 1.59
CA LEU A 6 27.65 9.85 2.22
C LEU A 6 28.43 9.09 1.15
N THR A 7 29.75 9.21 1.18
CA THR A 7 30.63 8.40 0.34
C THR A 7 30.96 7.10 1.07
N LEU A 8 30.66 5.98 0.43
CA LEU A 8 30.89 4.62 0.93
C LEU A 8 31.75 3.85 -0.08
N THR A 9 32.36 2.77 0.36
CA THR A 9 33.11 1.86 -0.51
C THR A 9 32.18 0.77 -1.03
N ALA A 10 32.02 0.66 -2.34
CA ALA A 10 31.24 -0.39 -2.97
C ALA A 10 31.87 -1.77 -2.71
N SER A 11 31.07 -2.72 -2.24
CA SER A 11 31.45 -4.11 -2.06
C SER A 11 30.55 -5.03 -2.89
N LEU A 12 31.17 -5.87 -3.72
CA LEU A 12 30.48 -6.91 -4.48
C LEU A 12 30.13 -8.09 -3.55
N ARG A 13 28.96 -8.00 -2.91
CA ARG A 13 28.33 -9.13 -2.22
C ARG A 13 26.83 -9.11 -2.47
N PRO A 14 26.33 -9.90 -3.42
CA PRO A 14 24.90 -10.09 -3.52
C PRO A 14 24.43 -10.99 -2.37
N ALA A 15 23.38 -10.59 -1.65
CA ALA A 15 22.50 -11.60 -1.07
C ALA A 15 21.91 -12.38 -2.25
N ALA A 16 21.98 -13.71 -2.26
CA ALA A 16 21.59 -14.53 -3.41
C ALA A 16 20.14 -14.24 -3.89
N LEU A 17 19.27 -13.76 -2.99
CA LEU A 17 17.90 -13.38 -3.26
C LEU A 17 17.75 -11.99 -3.92
N ASP A 18 18.70 -11.08 -3.72
CA ASP A 18 18.63 -9.68 -4.12
C ASP A 18 19.38 -9.38 -5.43
N ALA A 19 20.17 -10.34 -5.93
CA ALA A 19 21.00 -10.16 -7.11
C ALA A 19 20.17 -9.80 -8.35
N ARG A 20 20.65 -8.78 -9.08
CA ARG A 20 20.12 -8.22 -10.34
C ARG A 20 18.74 -7.58 -10.22
N ARG A 21 18.38 -7.19 -9.00
CA ARG A 21 17.08 -6.56 -8.68
C ARG A 21 17.18 -5.04 -8.46
N GLY A 22 18.38 -4.45 -8.49
CA GLY A 22 18.57 -3.03 -8.23
C GLY A 22 18.42 -2.68 -6.74
N ILE A 23 18.72 -3.64 -5.86
CA ILE A 23 18.70 -3.47 -4.40
C ILE A 23 20.13 -3.25 -3.92
N VAL A 24 20.33 -2.27 -3.03
CA VAL A 24 21.59 -2.03 -2.34
C VAL A 24 21.40 -2.14 -0.84
N ARG A 25 22.33 -2.81 -0.14
CA ARG A 25 22.26 -2.98 1.31
C ARG A 25 23.19 -2.01 2.01
N LEU A 26 22.64 -1.30 2.98
CA LEU A 26 23.35 -0.36 3.84
C LEU A 26 23.22 -0.77 5.31
N HIS A 27 24.26 -0.49 6.09
CA HIS A 27 24.22 -0.69 7.53
C HIS A 27 23.12 0.20 8.18
N PRO A 28 22.43 -0.26 9.24
CA PRO A 28 21.38 0.52 9.92
C PRO A 28 21.80 1.94 10.35
N GLU A 29 23.05 2.13 10.77
CA GLU A 29 23.59 3.45 11.08
C GLU A 29 23.68 4.37 9.86
N VAL A 30 24.08 3.84 8.70
CA VAL A 30 24.16 4.58 7.44
C VAL A 30 22.75 5.01 7.02
N LEU A 31 21.76 4.13 7.17
CA LEU A 31 20.35 4.45 6.92
C LEU A 31 19.88 5.57 7.84
N THR A 32 20.15 5.46 9.14
CA THR A 32 19.78 6.44 10.16
C THR A 32 20.45 7.80 9.88
N ALA A 33 21.73 7.79 9.52
CA ALA A 33 22.52 8.97 9.18
C ALA A 33 21.97 9.69 7.94
N LEU A 34 21.55 8.95 6.90
CA LEU A 34 20.94 9.51 5.69
C LEU A 34 19.44 9.84 5.87
N GLY A 35 18.82 9.45 6.99
CA GLY A 35 17.37 9.57 7.20
C GLY A 35 16.56 8.67 6.25
N LEU A 36 17.14 7.53 5.87
CA LEU A 36 16.56 6.54 4.97
C LEU A 36 15.90 5.41 5.75
N HIS A 37 14.87 4.83 5.13
CA HIS A 37 14.14 3.66 5.59
C HIS A 37 14.27 2.57 4.51
N PRO A 38 14.19 1.27 4.87
CA PRO A 38 14.22 0.19 3.88
C PRO A 38 13.12 0.39 2.83
N GLY A 39 13.43 0.17 1.56
CA GLY A 39 12.53 0.44 0.44
C GLY A 39 12.64 1.87 -0.13
N ALA A 40 13.32 2.79 0.57
CA ALA A 40 13.53 4.14 0.06
C ALA A 40 14.47 4.13 -1.16
N PRO A 41 14.17 4.94 -2.21
CA PRO A 41 15.06 5.08 -3.34
C PRO A 41 16.27 5.95 -2.97
N VAL A 42 17.43 5.56 -3.48
CA VAL A 42 18.69 6.27 -3.31
C VAL A 42 19.35 6.49 -4.66
N ARG A 43 19.97 7.65 -4.83
CA ARG A 43 20.91 7.90 -5.92
C ARG A 43 22.29 7.41 -5.51
N LEU A 44 22.92 6.72 -6.43
CA LEU A 44 24.25 6.16 -6.30
C LEU A 44 25.13 6.81 -7.37
N THR A 45 26.22 7.44 -6.95
CA THR A 45 27.10 8.20 -7.83
C THR A 45 28.53 7.67 -7.73
N GLY A 46 28.99 7.04 -8.81
CA GLY A 46 30.38 6.61 -9.02
C GLY A 46 31.00 7.36 -10.19
N ARG A 47 31.53 6.64 -11.19
CA ARG A 47 31.94 7.26 -12.47
C ARG A 47 30.72 7.64 -13.32
N ARG A 48 29.63 6.91 -13.14
CA ARG A 48 28.29 7.18 -13.65
C ARG A 48 27.35 7.29 -12.46
N SER A 49 26.19 7.92 -12.66
CA SER A 49 25.13 7.96 -11.66
C SER A 49 24.01 7.01 -12.06
N THR A 50 23.48 6.27 -11.09
CA THR A 50 22.29 5.42 -11.21
C THR A 50 21.47 5.55 -9.92
N ALA A 51 20.40 4.78 -9.79
CA ALA A 51 19.60 4.70 -8.58
C ALA A 51 19.29 3.25 -8.20
N GLY A 52 19.02 3.04 -6.93
CA GLY A 52 18.66 1.73 -6.38
C GLY A 52 17.68 1.87 -5.24
N ILE A 53 17.15 0.73 -4.80
CA ILE A 53 16.30 0.62 -3.62
C ILE A 53 17.14 0.16 -2.44
N VAL A 54 17.02 0.84 -1.30
CA VAL A 54 17.83 0.51 -0.13
C VAL A 54 17.21 -0.60 0.70
N ALA A 55 18.02 -1.55 1.16
CA ALA A 55 17.65 -2.58 2.12
C ALA A 55 18.61 -2.58 3.32
N ARG A 56 18.18 -3.17 4.44
CA ARG A 56 19.05 -3.31 5.63
C ARG A 56 20.12 -4.37 5.37
N ALA A 57 21.37 -4.04 5.64
CA ALA A 57 22.44 -5.02 5.80
C ALA A 57 22.32 -5.72 7.17
N GLU A 58 22.99 -6.86 7.33
CA GLU A 58 23.11 -7.52 8.63
C GLU A 58 23.78 -6.57 9.65
N PRO A 59 23.46 -6.68 10.96
CA PRO A 59 24.07 -5.82 11.98
C PRO A 59 25.60 -5.93 12.09
N SER A 60 26.18 -7.04 11.63
CA SER A 60 27.64 -7.26 11.57
C SER A 60 28.29 -6.70 10.30
N ALA A 61 27.52 -6.12 9.39
CA ALA A 61 28.03 -5.57 8.14
C ALA A 61 28.82 -4.28 8.38
N SER A 62 29.77 -3.96 7.50
CA SER A 62 30.59 -2.75 7.65
C SER A 62 29.78 -1.49 7.30
N ARG A 63 29.99 -0.44 8.08
CA ARG A 63 29.39 0.89 7.90
C ARG A 63 30.02 1.69 6.77
N ALA A 64 31.27 1.36 6.43
CA ALA A 64 31.98 1.94 5.31
C ALA A 64 31.58 1.31 3.97
N LEU A 65 30.81 0.22 3.98
CA LEU A 65 30.50 -0.54 2.77
C LEU A 65 29.07 -0.32 2.28
N LEU A 66 28.94 -0.15 0.97
CA LEU A 66 27.70 -0.33 0.23
C LEU A 66 27.74 -1.71 -0.41
N TYR A 67 26.82 -2.61 -0.07
CA TYR A 67 26.76 -3.92 -0.69
C TYR A 67 25.83 -3.88 -1.89
N ALA A 68 26.38 -4.21 -3.05
CA ALA A 68 25.67 -4.22 -4.32
C ALA A 68 26.06 -5.47 -5.14
N ASP A 69 25.24 -5.76 -6.14
CA ASP A 69 25.49 -6.83 -7.10
C ASP A 69 26.41 -6.35 -8.25
N ASP A 70 26.72 -7.29 -9.15
CA ASP A 70 27.54 -7.03 -10.34
C ASP A 70 26.89 -6.00 -11.28
N LEU A 71 25.57 -6.02 -11.40
CA LEU A 71 24.80 -5.15 -12.29
C LEU A 71 24.83 -3.68 -11.85
N VAL A 72 24.57 -3.40 -10.57
CA VAL A 72 24.58 -2.05 -9.99
C VAL A 72 25.99 -1.47 -10.04
N LEU A 73 27.03 -2.24 -9.75
CA LEU A 73 28.42 -1.78 -9.89
C LEU A 73 28.79 -1.49 -11.35
N GLY A 74 28.31 -2.33 -12.28
CA GLY A 74 28.45 -2.12 -13.72
C GLY A 74 27.81 -0.80 -14.17
N ASN A 75 26.58 -0.52 -13.75
CA ASN A 75 25.85 0.72 -14.06
C ASN A 75 26.55 1.95 -13.50
N LEU A 76 27.10 1.85 -12.29
CA LEU A 76 27.92 2.89 -11.67
C LEU A 76 29.27 3.11 -12.38
N GLY A 77 29.69 2.17 -13.24
CA GLY A 77 30.99 2.18 -13.90
C GLY A 77 32.15 2.02 -12.93
N VAL A 78 31.91 1.37 -11.78
CA VAL A 78 32.89 1.19 -10.71
C VAL A 78 33.22 -0.29 -10.50
N ARG A 79 34.39 -0.56 -9.91
CA ARG A 79 34.78 -1.92 -9.53
C ARG A 79 34.53 -2.11 -8.04
N ASP A 80 34.47 -3.37 -7.61
CA ASP A 80 34.55 -3.72 -6.18
C ASP A 80 35.72 -2.96 -5.50
N GLY A 81 35.45 -2.39 -4.33
CA GLY A 81 36.38 -1.53 -3.58
C GLY A 81 36.43 -0.05 -4.01
N SER A 82 35.61 0.39 -4.97
CA SER A 82 35.58 1.81 -5.39
C SER A 82 34.71 2.68 -4.48
N GLN A 83 35.01 3.97 -4.38
CA GLN A 83 34.15 4.94 -3.68
C GLN A 83 32.88 5.25 -4.48
N VAL A 84 31.73 5.27 -3.80
CA VAL A 84 30.40 5.57 -4.33
C VAL A 84 29.69 6.50 -3.36
N THR A 85 29.17 7.61 -3.86
CA THR A 85 28.37 8.54 -3.06
C THR A 85 26.89 8.12 -3.10
N VAL A 86 26.26 8.06 -1.93
CA VAL A 86 24.86 7.69 -1.73
C VAL A 86 24.09 8.91 -1.24
N ALA A 87 22.96 9.21 -1.87
CA ALA A 87 22.08 10.30 -1.48
C ALA A 87 20.60 9.88 -1.57
N PRO A 88 19.71 10.32 -0.65
CA PRO A 88 18.28 10.12 -0.76
C PRO A 88 17.72 10.87 -1.97
N ILE A 89 16.74 10.27 -2.65
CA ILE A 89 15.97 10.91 -3.73
C ILE A 89 14.47 10.73 -3.50
N PRO A 90 13.61 11.60 -4.04
CA PRO A 90 12.16 11.39 -3.97
C PRO A 90 11.74 10.21 -4.85
N VAL A 91 10.63 9.55 -4.48
CA VAL A 91 10.00 8.53 -5.32
C VAL A 91 9.27 9.24 -6.46
N VAL A 92 9.71 9.00 -7.70
CA VAL A 92 9.08 9.56 -8.91
C VAL A 92 8.69 8.42 -9.83
N ALA A 93 7.39 8.27 -10.10
CA ALA A 93 6.89 7.23 -10.99
C ALA A 93 7.29 7.51 -12.46
N ALA A 94 7.68 6.44 -13.17
CA ALA A 94 8.00 6.49 -14.58
C ALA A 94 6.73 6.62 -15.41
N ARG A 95 6.69 7.58 -16.32
CA ARG A 95 5.67 7.68 -17.37
C ARG A 95 6.00 6.75 -18.52
N ARG A 96 7.26 6.75 -18.99
CA ARG A 96 7.71 5.95 -20.12
C ARG A 96 9.15 5.48 -19.94
N VAL A 97 9.42 4.22 -20.26
CA VAL A 97 10.76 3.61 -20.24
C VAL A 97 10.99 2.89 -21.57
N VAL A 98 12.11 3.16 -22.22
CA VAL A 98 12.48 2.53 -23.49
C VAL A 98 13.76 1.73 -23.32
N LEU A 99 13.78 0.51 -23.85
CA LEU A 99 14.85 -0.48 -23.69
C LEU A 99 15.40 -0.91 -25.05
N THR A 100 16.63 -1.38 -25.07
CA THR A 100 17.23 -2.08 -26.21
C THR A 100 17.93 -3.34 -25.72
N GLY A 101 18.08 -4.34 -26.59
CA GLY A 101 18.68 -5.61 -26.24
C GLY A 101 18.94 -6.48 -27.46
N PRO A 102 19.41 -7.72 -27.26
CA PRO A 102 19.71 -8.64 -28.35
C PRO A 102 18.47 -8.92 -29.22
N PRO A 103 18.60 -8.99 -30.56
CA PRO A 103 17.46 -9.18 -31.47
C PRO A 103 16.61 -10.41 -31.15
N GLU A 104 17.25 -11.51 -30.73
CA GLU A 104 16.56 -12.73 -30.31
C GLU A 104 15.67 -12.55 -29.08
N ILE A 105 15.99 -11.60 -28.19
CA ILE A 105 15.20 -11.28 -26.99
C ILE A 105 14.07 -10.32 -27.34
N VAL A 106 14.38 -9.29 -28.16
CA VAL A 106 13.40 -8.31 -28.66
C VAL A 106 12.28 -9.00 -29.44
N ALA A 107 12.59 -10.05 -30.19
CA ALA A 107 11.61 -10.80 -30.98
C ALA A 107 10.62 -11.64 -30.16
N VAL A 108 10.95 -11.99 -28.91
CA VAL A 108 10.19 -12.98 -28.13
C VAL A 108 9.65 -12.44 -26.80
N VAL A 109 10.22 -11.35 -26.27
CA VAL A 109 9.78 -10.73 -25.02
C VAL A 109 8.87 -9.55 -25.32
N SER A 110 7.59 -9.70 -24.99
CA SER A 110 6.59 -8.66 -25.14
C SER A 110 6.84 -7.47 -24.19
N PRO A 111 6.38 -6.27 -24.56
CA PRO A 111 6.50 -5.10 -23.69
C PRO A 111 5.80 -5.26 -22.33
N GLU A 112 4.71 -6.02 -22.25
CA GLU A 112 4.02 -6.33 -20.99
C GLU A 112 4.89 -7.19 -20.07
N MET A 113 5.61 -8.16 -20.63
CA MET A 113 6.61 -8.93 -19.88
C MET A 113 7.76 -8.04 -19.42
N LEU A 114 8.20 -7.06 -20.22
CA LEU A 114 9.19 -6.07 -19.80
C LEU A 114 8.71 -5.22 -18.62
N ARG A 115 7.47 -4.71 -18.68
CA ARG A 115 6.87 -3.91 -17.61
C ARG A 115 6.81 -4.71 -16.30
N LEU A 116 6.32 -5.94 -16.35
CA LEU A 116 6.25 -6.81 -15.18
C LEU A 116 7.64 -7.20 -14.64
N ALA A 117 8.64 -7.35 -15.51
CA ALA A 117 10.01 -7.66 -15.12
C ALA A 117 10.76 -6.47 -14.49
N LEU A 118 10.42 -5.23 -14.87
CA LEU A 118 11.03 -4.02 -14.33
C LEU A 118 10.26 -3.42 -13.16
N LEU A 119 9.06 -3.92 -12.88
CA LEU A 119 8.19 -3.38 -11.85
C LEU A 119 8.88 -3.31 -10.48
N GLY A 120 8.79 -2.14 -9.82
CA GLY A 120 9.43 -1.86 -8.54
C GLY A 120 10.92 -1.49 -8.62
N LYS A 121 11.55 -1.57 -9.80
CA LYS A 121 12.95 -1.16 -10.00
C LYS A 121 13.07 0.34 -10.26
N MET A 122 14.15 0.91 -9.73
CA MET A 122 14.66 2.20 -10.19
C MET A 122 15.41 2.02 -11.49
N VAL A 123 15.12 2.85 -12.49
CA VAL A 123 15.81 2.85 -13.78
C VAL A 123 16.32 4.25 -14.11
N THR A 124 17.54 4.32 -14.65
CA THR A 124 18.15 5.55 -15.15
C THR A 124 18.52 5.36 -16.62
N ALA A 125 18.46 6.43 -17.42
CA ALA A 125 18.87 6.36 -18.82
C ALA A 125 20.35 5.93 -18.93
N GLY A 126 20.61 4.91 -19.75
CA GLY A 126 21.90 4.28 -19.95
C GLY A 126 22.20 3.10 -19.03
N ASP A 127 21.35 2.79 -18.04
CA ASP A 127 21.56 1.63 -17.16
C ASP A 127 21.32 0.32 -17.88
N ASP A 128 22.08 -0.71 -17.53
CA ASP A 128 21.76 -2.09 -17.84
C ASP A 128 20.81 -2.65 -16.78
N VAL A 129 19.77 -3.35 -17.23
CA VAL A 129 18.71 -3.93 -16.40
C VAL A 129 18.52 -5.41 -16.73
N SER A 130 18.25 -6.19 -15.69
CA SER A 130 17.91 -7.61 -15.84
C SER A 130 16.39 -7.82 -15.92
N LEU A 131 15.99 -8.86 -16.65
CA LEU A 131 14.61 -9.34 -16.73
C LEU A 131 14.14 -10.15 -15.51
N LEU A 132 14.96 -10.23 -14.44
CA LEU A 132 14.57 -10.86 -13.19
C LEU A 132 13.64 -9.90 -12.39
N PRO A 133 12.34 -10.18 -12.23
CA PRO A 133 11.42 -9.28 -11.52
C PRO A 133 11.83 -9.08 -10.06
N GLN A 134 11.42 -8.00 -9.39
CA GLN A 134 11.53 -7.93 -7.93
C GLN A 134 10.46 -8.80 -7.26
N ASP A 135 10.79 -9.43 -6.13
CA ASP A 135 9.79 -10.18 -5.33
C ASP A 135 9.00 -9.26 -4.37
N VAL A 136 9.33 -7.95 -4.39
CA VAL A 136 8.77 -6.93 -3.50
C VAL A 136 7.56 -6.28 -4.16
N LEU A 137 6.45 -7.02 -4.21
CA LEU A 137 5.18 -6.50 -4.72
C LEU A 137 4.03 -6.87 -3.76
N PRO A 138 3.34 -5.88 -3.17
CA PRO A 138 2.19 -6.12 -2.30
C PRO A 138 1.05 -6.82 -3.03
N ASP A 139 0.81 -6.44 -4.30
CA ASP A 139 -0.35 -6.84 -5.10
C ASP A 139 -0.30 -8.31 -5.56
N ALA A 140 -1.25 -9.12 -5.09
CA ALA A 140 -1.40 -10.53 -5.47
C ALA A 140 -1.81 -10.75 -6.94
N ALA A 141 -2.55 -9.82 -7.55
CA ALA A 141 -2.88 -9.86 -8.97
C ALA A 141 -1.63 -9.59 -9.81
N VAL A 142 -0.86 -8.58 -9.41
CA VAL A 142 0.44 -8.27 -10.02
C VAL A 142 1.46 -9.37 -9.75
N ARG A 143 1.47 -9.99 -8.56
CA ARG A 143 2.37 -11.11 -8.24
C ARG A 143 2.06 -12.33 -9.09
N THR A 144 0.79 -12.65 -9.30
CA THR A 144 0.37 -13.72 -10.21
C THR A 144 0.78 -13.41 -11.65
N LEU A 145 0.65 -12.15 -12.09
CA LEU A 145 1.13 -11.68 -13.39
C LEU A 145 2.66 -11.75 -13.50
N VAL A 146 3.39 -11.41 -12.45
CA VAL A 146 4.86 -11.48 -12.38
C VAL A 146 5.35 -12.92 -12.31
N GLU A 147 4.66 -13.81 -11.61
CA GLU A 147 4.93 -15.27 -11.59
C GLU A 147 4.58 -15.92 -12.93
N ALA A 148 3.51 -15.48 -13.59
CA ALA A 148 3.15 -15.89 -14.93
C ALA A 148 4.16 -15.36 -15.95
N ALA A 149 4.59 -14.09 -15.83
CA ALA A 149 5.64 -13.50 -16.65
C ALA A 149 6.98 -14.19 -16.40
N ARG A 150 7.30 -14.57 -15.16
CA ARG A 150 8.49 -15.36 -14.79
C ARG A 150 8.48 -16.71 -15.49
N ARG A 151 7.36 -17.44 -15.43
CA ARG A 151 7.17 -18.72 -16.14
C ARG A 151 7.21 -18.54 -17.66
N SER A 152 6.59 -17.48 -18.17
CA SER A 152 6.58 -17.14 -19.60
C SER A 152 7.99 -16.80 -20.10
N LEU A 153 8.73 -15.92 -19.42
CA LEU A 153 10.12 -15.58 -19.71
C LEU A 153 11.02 -16.82 -19.65
N ALA A 154 10.85 -17.67 -18.64
CA ALA A 154 11.59 -18.93 -18.54
C ALA A 154 11.30 -19.89 -19.70
N ASN A 155 10.04 -20.00 -20.13
CA ASN A 155 9.64 -20.86 -21.24
C ASN A 155 10.06 -20.29 -22.62
N THR A 156 10.05 -18.96 -22.75
CA THR A 156 10.26 -18.26 -24.02
C THR A 156 11.75 -17.98 -24.29
N VAL A 157 12.50 -17.58 -23.27
CA VAL A 157 13.93 -17.22 -23.36
C VAL A 157 14.84 -18.38 -22.89
N GLY A 158 14.26 -19.45 -22.32
CA GLY A 158 15.00 -20.61 -21.81
C GLY A 158 15.90 -20.23 -20.64
N TYR A 159 16.97 -20.99 -20.40
CA TYR A 159 17.87 -20.80 -19.24
C TYR A 159 18.58 -19.44 -19.16
N ALA A 160 18.54 -18.61 -20.23
CA ALA A 160 19.24 -17.33 -20.28
C ALA A 160 18.46 -16.16 -19.66
N TRP A 161 17.16 -16.31 -19.38
CA TRP A 161 16.26 -15.21 -19.03
C TRP A 161 16.62 -14.43 -17.75
N THR A 162 17.28 -15.08 -16.79
CA THR A 162 17.80 -14.43 -15.56
C THR A 162 19.13 -13.71 -15.78
N SER A 163 19.84 -14.05 -16.86
CA SER A 163 21.18 -13.56 -17.15
C SER A 163 21.25 -12.50 -18.25
N THR A 164 20.21 -12.40 -19.08
CA THR A 164 20.10 -11.41 -20.15
C THR A 164 20.02 -9.99 -19.58
N LEU A 165 20.89 -9.12 -20.06
CA LEU A 165 20.90 -7.69 -19.75
C LEU A 165 20.32 -6.91 -20.93
N LEU A 166 19.46 -5.94 -20.61
CA LEU A 166 18.90 -4.96 -21.54
C LEU A 166 19.39 -3.58 -21.14
N THR A 167 19.54 -2.66 -22.08
CA THR A 167 19.99 -1.30 -21.78
C THR A 167 18.82 -0.32 -21.86
N VAL A 168 18.63 0.49 -20.83
CA VAL A 168 17.64 1.58 -20.78
C VAL A 168 18.13 2.71 -21.66
N THR A 169 17.32 3.11 -22.63
CA THR A 169 17.69 4.10 -23.64
C THR A 169 17.12 5.47 -23.30
N SER A 170 15.94 5.49 -22.70
CA SER A 170 15.30 6.68 -22.13
C SER A 170 14.38 6.29 -20.98
N ALA A 171 14.23 7.20 -20.02
CA ALA A 171 13.33 7.05 -18.89
C ALA A 171 12.71 8.43 -18.59
N GLU A 172 11.37 8.53 -18.67
CA GLU A 172 10.62 9.78 -18.54
C GLU A 172 9.80 9.76 -17.24
N SER A 173 9.77 10.87 -16.50
CA SER A 173 8.98 11.03 -15.29
C SER A 173 7.52 11.39 -15.58
N ALA A 174 6.60 11.09 -14.66
CA ALA A 174 5.21 11.52 -14.72
C ALA A 174 5.04 13.07 -14.77
N ASN A 175 6.04 13.83 -14.32
CA ASN A 175 6.01 15.29 -14.22
C ASN A 175 6.53 16.02 -15.47
N GLY A 176 6.89 15.30 -16.54
CA GLY A 176 7.13 15.89 -17.87
C GLY A 176 8.51 16.52 -18.10
N SER A 177 9.51 16.26 -17.26
CA SER A 177 10.91 16.61 -17.58
C SER A 177 11.50 15.60 -18.57
N THR A 178 11.89 16.09 -19.75
CA THR A 178 12.73 15.35 -20.70
C THR A 178 14.07 16.08 -20.80
N GLY A 179 15.11 15.55 -20.17
CA GLY A 179 16.48 16.02 -20.39
C GLY A 179 17.03 15.48 -21.72
N PRO A 180 17.55 16.32 -22.63
CA PRO A 180 18.32 15.85 -23.78
C PRO A 180 19.64 15.22 -23.33
N LEU A 181 20.11 14.23 -24.08
CA LEU A 181 21.34 13.45 -23.81
C LEU A 181 22.68 14.21 -23.94
N ASP A 182 22.68 15.55 -24.06
CA ASP A 182 23.88 16.32 -24.42
C ASP A 182 24.20 17.54 -23.54
N THR A 183 23.60 17.67 -22.35
CA THR A 183 24.06 18.63 -21.34
C THR A 183 24.16 17.93 -19.99
N GLY A 184 25.32 18.01 -19.34
CA GLY A 184 25.64 17.34 -18.08
C GLY A 184 24.82 17.84 -16.87
N GLY A 185 23.52 17.58 -16.88
CA GLY A 185 22.57 17.84 -15.82
C GLY A 185 21.83 16.56 -15.45
N GLU A 186 21.78 16.30 -14.14
CA GLU A 186 21.09 15.24 -13.39
C GLU A 186 20.23 14.27 -14.22
N ALA A 187 20.68 13.02 -14.34
CA ALA A 187 19.87 11.95 -14.90
C ALA A 187 18.66 11.70 -14.00
N ASP A 188 17.45 11.91 -14.52
CA ASP A 188 16.19 11.61 -13.84
C ASP A 188 16.06 10.09 -13.67
N SER A 189 16.31 9.60 -12.46
CA SER A 189 16.02 8.22 -12.07
C SER A 189 14.53 8.09 -11.74
N VAL A 190 13.87 7.08 -12.29
CA VAL A 190 12.42 6.87 -12.14
C VAL A 190 12.09 5.46 -11.66
N LEU A 191 10.99 5.33 -10.93
CA LEU A 191 10.46 4.06 -10.45
C LEU A 191 9.48 3.47 -11.47
N VAL A 192 9.69 2.24 -11.90
CA VAL A 192 8.73 1.55 -12.79
C VAL A 192 7.53 1.06 -11.98
N THR A 193 6.34 1.46 -12.41
CA THR A 193 5.04 1.13 -11.80
C THR A 193 4.13 0.42 -12.80
N MET A 194 2.95 -0.03 -12.37
CA MET A 194 1.99 -0.67 -13.28
C MET A 194 1.45 0.31 -14.34
N ASP A 195 1.44 1.60 -14.04
CA ASP A 195 1.00 2.66 -14.96
C ASP A 195 2.09 3.12 -15.95
N SER A 196 3.33 2.61 -15.78
CA SER A 196 4.46 2.98 -16.63
C SER A 196 4.36 2.34 -18.01
N VAL A 197 4.57 3.13 -19.07
CA VAL A 197 4.66 2.62 -20.45
C VAL A 197 6.09 2.11 -20.71
N VAL A 198 6.27 0.81 -20.93
CA VAL A 198 7.60 0.20 -21.18
C VAL A 198 7.67 -0.33 -22.61
N GLY A 199 8.76 -0.09 -23.36
CA GLY A 199 8.86 -0.57 -24.74
C GLY A 199 10.26 -0.71 -25.30
N TRP A 200 10.36 -1.26 -26.51
CA TRP A 200 11.63 -1.42 -27.24
C TRP A 200 11.97 -0.19 -28.09
N ARG A 201 13.27 0.14 -28.23
CA ARG A 201 13.78 1.33 -28.99
C ARG A 201 13.26 1.40 -30.43
N ASP A 202 13.15 0.25 -31.08
CA ASP A 202 12.72 0.13 -32.48
C ASP A 202 11.58 -0.92 -32.64
N GLY A 203 10.78 -1.13 -31.58
CA GLY A 203 9.77 -2.18 -31.53
C GLY A 203 8.49 -1.78 -30.78
N HIS A 204 7.66 -2.77 -30.48
CA HIS A 204 6.43 -2.55 -29.72
C HIS A 204 6.72 -1.97 -28.33
N ALA A 205 5.83 -1.12 -27.84
CA ALA A 205 5.78 -0.68 -26.45
C ALA A 205 4.52 -1.26 -25.80
N THR A 206 4.43 -1.26 -24.48
CA THR A 206 3.19 -1.63 -23.77
C THR A 206 2.12 -0.72 -24.34
N HIS A 207 1.19 -1.29 -25.08
CA HIS A 207 0.26 -0.48 -25.83
C HIS A 207 -0.85 0.01 -24.89
N GLY A 208 -1.05 1.34 -24.83
CA GLY A 208 -2.42 1.84 -25.01
C GLY A 208 -2.83 1.39 -26.42
N THR A 209 -3.81 0.51 -26.51
CA THR A 209 -3.98 -0.44 -27.62
C THR A 209 -4.19 0.23 -28.98
N THR A 210 -3.28 -0.01 -29.95
CA THR A 210 -3.62 0.06 -31.39
C THR A 210 -2.77 -0.91 -32.23
N SER A 211 -3.50 -1.88 -32.82
CA SER A 211 -3.33 -2.47 -34.15
C SER A 211 -1.99 -3.09 -34.56
N ALA A 212 -1.89 -4.42 -34.46
CA ALA A 212 -1.52 -5.30 -35.56
C ALA A 212 -1.67 -6.78 -35.14
N GLU A 213 -2.79 -7.42 -35.51
CA GLU A 213 -2.82 -8.84 -35.92
C GLU A 213 -4.25 -9.23 -36.34
N LEU A 214 -4.61 -8.82 -37.55
CA LEU A 214 -5.68 -9.42 -38.33
C LEU A 214 -5.25 -9.30 -39.79
N ARG A 215 -4.35 -10.21 -40.21
CA ARG A 215 -4.17 -10.75 -41.58
C ARG A 215 -2.83 -11.48 -41.70
N ALA A 216 -2.80 -12.76 -41.33
CA ALA A 216 -2.01 -13.80 -42.00
C ALA A 216 -2.26 -15.21 -41.40
N VAL A 217 -3.51 -15.67 -41.35
CA VAL A 217 -3.80 -17.11 -41.44
C VAL A 217 -5.00 -17.30 -42.37
N THR A 218 -4.72 -17.19 -43.67
CA THR A 218 -5.52 -17.83 -44.71
C THR A 218 -4.60 -18.74 -45.49
N GLY A 219 -4.68 -20.04 -45.23
CA GLY A 219 -4.11 -21.06 -46.11
C GLY A 219 -3.52 -22.26 -45.39
N GLY A 220 -4.29 -23.35 -45.34
CA GLY A 220 -3.73 -24.69 -45.53
C GLY A 220 -3.55 -25.58 -44.29
N GLN A 221 -4.50 -26.51 -44.16
CA GLN A 221 -4.35 -27.90 -43.67
C GLN A 221 -4.21 -28.15 -42.15
N SER A 222 -5.23 -28.83 -41.60
CA SER A 222 -5.17 -29.55 -40.32
C SER A 222 -4.01 -30.57 -40.31
N PRO A 223 -3.43 -30.85 -39.13
CA PRO A 223 -3.86 -32.08 -38.46
C PRO A 223 -3.92 -32.03 -36.92
N ARG A 224 -4.89 -32.81 -36.42
CA ARG A 224 -4.97 -33.56 -35.14
C ARG A 224 -5.02 -32.79 -33.81
N ALA A 225 -6.18 -32.98 -33.18
CA ALA A 225 -6.51 -32.84 -31.77
C ALA A 225 -5.32 -33.07 -30.82
N ALA A 226 -4.95 -32.00 -30.10
CA ALA A 226 -4.30 -32.07 -28.80
C ALA A 226 -5.25 -31.40 -27.80
N THR A 227 -5.60 -32.16 -26.77
CA THR A 227 -6.42 -31.79 -25.63
C THR A 227 -5.99 -30.47 -25.03
N GLY A 228 -6.89 -29.49 -25.01
CA GLY A 228 -6.68 -28.21 -24.31
C GLY A 228 -6.48 -28.42 -22.81
N PRO A 229 -5.89 -27.42 -22.11
CA PRO A 229 -5.71 -27.49 -20.67
C PRO A 229 -7.09 -27.64 -20.00
N VAL A 230 -7.22 -28.64 -19.14
CA VAL A 230 -8.40 -28.85 -18.28
C VAL A 230 -8.66 -27.55 -17.51
N PRO A 231 -9.87 -26.98 -17.54
CA PRO A 231 -10.17 -25.80 -16.74
C PRO A 231 -10.07 -26.17 -15.26
N ASP A 232 -9.25 -25.44 -14.53
CA ASP A 232 -9.09 -25.53 -13.08
C ASP A 232 -10.50 -25.47 -12.43
N PRO A 233 -10.92 -26.49 -11.66
CA PRO A 233 -12.28 -26.52 -11.11
C PRO A 233 -12.50 -25.29 -10.23
N ALA A 234 -13.56 -24.53 -10.53
CA ALA A 234 -13.93 -23.36 -9.73
C ALA A 234 -14.10 -23.75 -8.25
N PRO A 235 -13.58 -22.93 -7.31
CA PRO A 235 -13.59 -23.27 -5.90
C PRO A 235 -15.01 -23.47 -5.38
N GLY A 236 -15.17 -24.39 -4.42
CA GLY A 236 -16.44 -24.58 -3.71
C GLY A 236 -16.79 -23.39 -2.82
N LEU A 237 -18.05 -23.23 -2.44
CA LEU A 237 -18.46 -22.19 -1.46
C LEU A 237 -17.71 -22.35 -0.13
N ASP A 238 -17.39 -23.59 0.25
CA ASP A 238 -16.60 -23.93 1.45
C ASP A 238 -15.11 -23.51 1.35
N GLU A 239 -14.65 -23.12 0.16
CA GLU A 239 -13.30 -22.63 -0.13
C GLU A 239 -13.23 -21.09 -0.19
N LEU A 240 -14.34 -20.41 0.15
CA LEU A 240 -14.45 -18.94 0.26
C LEU A 240 -14.66 -18.48 1.71
N PRO A 241 -13.66 -18.67 2.59
CA PRO A 241 -13.74 -18.28 4.00
C PRO A 241 -14.06 -16.78 4.15
N GLY A 242 -15.11 -16.49 4.92
CA GLY A 242 -15.58 -15.13 5.22
C GLY A 242 -16.54 -14.48 4.27
N LEU A 243 -16.89 -15.15 3.18
CA LEU A 243 -17.84 -14.61 2.20
C LEU A 243 -19.18 -15.34 2.26
N ARG A 244 -19.45 -16.11 3.33
CA ARG A 244 -20.66 -16.94 3.43
C ARG A 244 -21.93 -16.11 3.37
N THR A 245 -22.01 -15.04 4.14
CA THR A 245 -23.19 -14.15 4.15
C THR A 245 -23.43 -13.55 2.77
N GLN A 246 -22.39 -13.00 2.13
CA GLN A 246 -22.48 -12.43 0.79
C GLN A 246 -22.77 -13.49 -0.28
N ALA A 247 -22.28 -14.72 -0.08
CA ALA A 247 -22.58 -15.85 -0.95
C ALA A 247 -24.03 -16.28 -0.84
N GLU A 248 -24.57 -16.38 0.38
CA GLU A 248 -25.97 -16.72 0.64
C GLU A 248 -26.89 -15.67 0.01
N GLU A 249 -26.62 -14.38 0.22
CA GLU A 249 -27.40 -13.29 -0.36
C GLU A 249 -27.38 -13.32 -1.90
N LEU A 250 -26.20 -13.50 -2.51
CA LEU A 250 -26.09 -13.61 -3.97
C LEU A 250 -26.74 -14.91 -4.48
N THR A 251 -26.63 -16.01 -3.75
CA THR A 251 -27.21 -17.31 -4.13
C THR A 251 -28.73 -17.22 -4.11
N GLU A 252 -29.33 -16.70 -3.05
CA GLU A 252 -30.79 -16.54 -2.91
C GLU A 252 -31.34 -15.65 -4.03
N LEU A 253 -30.66 -14.54 -4.34
CA LEU A 253 -31.05 -13.66 -5.43
C LEU A 253 -31.05 -14.36 -6.79
N LEU A 254 -29.96 -15.06 -7.12
CA LEU A 254 -29.81 -15.74 -8.40
C LEU A 254 -30.77 -16.94 -8.50
N ASP A 255 -30.95 -17.71 -7.43
CA ASP A 255 -31.87 -18.84 -7.37
C ASP A 255 -33.32 -18.39 -7.56
N LEU A 256 -33.75 -17.34 -6.84
CA LEU A 256 -35.07 -16.74 -6.98
C LEU A 256 -35.31 -16.24 -8.42
N GLY A 257 -34.31 -15.58 -9.00
CA GLY A 257 -34.42 -15.00 -10.34
C GLY A 257 -34.22 -15.98 -11.50
N PHE A 258 -33.59 -17.14 -11.30
CA PHE A 258 -33.44 -18.17 -12.34
C PHE A 258 -34.52 -19.26 -12.25
N HIS A 259 -34.83 -19.75 -11.05
CA HIS A 259 -35.63 -20.96 -10.86
C HIS A 259 -37.04 -20.69 -10.35
N HIS A 260 -37.32 -19.49 -9.82
CA HIS A 260 -38.60 -19.16 -9.17
C HIS A 260 -39.35 -17.96 -9.80
N ARG A 261 -39.11 -17.65 -11.08
CA ARG A 261 -39.78 -16.54 -11.79
C ARG A 261 -41.31 -16.61 -11.79
N GLU A 262 -41.89 -17.81 -11.85
CA GLU A 262 -43.34 -17.97 -11.82
C GLU A 262 -43.96 -17.48 -10.50
N VAL A 263 -43.24 -17.68 -9.38
CA VAL A 263 -43.68 -17.22 -8.06
C VAL A 263 -43.67 -15.70 -8.00
N LEU A 264 -42.59 -15.06 -8.49
CA LEU A 264 -42.49 -13.61 -8.60
C LEU A 264 -43.63 -13.03 -9.48
N GLY A 265 -43.89 -13.68 -10.63
CA GLY A 265 -44.97 -13.30 -11.53
C GLY A 265 -46.37 -13.38 -10.89
N ARG A 266 -46.65 -14.42 -10.08
CA ARG A 266 -47.91 -14.54 -9.33
C ARG A 266 -48.09 -13.46 -8.26
N LEU A 267 -46.98 -12.97 -7.71
CA LEU A 267 -46.96 -11.85 -6.76
C LEU A 267 -46.98 -10.48 -7.45
N GLY A 268 -46.97 -10.42 -8.79
CA GLY A 268 -46.95 -9.18 -9.55
C GLY A 268 -45.63 -8.41 -9.46
N THR A 269 -44.53 -9.11 -9.18
CA THR A 269 -43.20 -8.51 -9.00
C THR A 269 -42.14 -9.19 -9.87
N THR A 270 -40.99 -8.55 -10.00
CA THR A 270 -39.81 -9.09 -10.70
C THR A 270 -38.57 -8.82 -9.87
N VAL A 271 -37.55 -9.68 -9.98
CA VAL A 271 -36.25 -9.42 -9.37
C VAL A 271 -35.29 -8.94 -10.46
N SER A 272 -34.55 -7.86 -10.18
CA SER A 272 -33.44 -7.45 -11.04
C SER A 272 -32.26 -8.37 -10.78
N LEU A 273 -31.66 -8.90 -11.86
CA LEU A 273 -30.48 -9.75 -11.80
C LEU A 273 -29.18 -8.96 -12.02
N GLY A 274 -29.22 -7.65 -11.85
CA GLY A 274 -28.04 -6.78 -11.88
C GLY A 274 -27.53 -6.48 -10.47
N VAL A 275 -26.28 -6.86 -10.19
CA VAL A 275 -25.63 -6.71 -8.89
C VAL A 275 -24.32 -5.94 -9.00
N LEU A 276 -24.12 -4.95 -8.14
CA LEU A 276 -22.82 -4.32 -7.91
C LEU A 276 -22.19 -4.92 -6.66
N LEU A 277 -21.06 -5.60 -6.82
CA LEU A 277 -20.32 -6.20 -5.72
C LEU A 277 -19.11 -5.31 -5.38
N THR A 278 -19.14 -4.70 -4.20
CA THR A 278 -18.13 -3.73 -3.75
C THR A 278 -17.24 -4.33 -2.68
N GLY A 279 -16.05 -3.75 -2.50
CA GLY A 279 -15.13 -4.16 -1.43
C GLY A 279 -13.67 -4.13 -1.87
N PRO A 280 -12.72 -4.35 -0.95
CA PRO A 280 -11.28 -4.19 -1.22
C PRO A 280 -10.78 -4.99 -2.43
N ALA A 281 -9.75 -4.49 -3.12
CA ALA A 281 -9.02 -5.27 -4.11
C ALA A 281 -8.49 -6.56 -3.46
N GLY A 282 -8.53 -7.69 -4.17
CA GLY A 282 -8.05 -8.98 -3.65
C GLY A 282 -8.94 -9.66 -2.59
N SER A 283 -10.12 -9.11 -2.26
CA SER A 283 -11.04 -9.72 -1.27
C SER A 283 -11.77 -10.99 -1.75
N GLY A 284 -11.57 -11.40 -3.01
CA GLY A 284 -12.19 -12.62 -3.56
C GLY A 284 -13.52 -12.39 -4.31
N LYS A 285 -13.88 -11.14 -4.62
CA LYS A 285 -15.10 -10.76 -5.39
C LYS A 285 -15.40 -11.67 -6.58
N SER A 286 -14.45 -11.82 -7.51
CA SER A 286 -14.63 -12.64 -8.70
C SER A 286 -14.74 -14.14 -8.40
N ALA A 287 -14.07 -14.60 -7.35
CA ALA A 287 -14.13 -15.99 -6.91
C ALA A 287 -15.50 -16.31 -6.30
N LEU A 288 -16.07 -15.38 -5.52
CA LEU A 288 -17.43 -15.44 -4.99
C LEU A 288 -18.46 -15.60 -6.10
N VAL A 289 -18.44 -14.70 -7.09
CA VAL A 289 -19.41 -14.76 -8.19
C VAL A 289 -19.30 -16.08 -8.96
N ARG A 290 -18.06 -16.57 -9.19
CA ARG A 290 -17.83 -17.85 -9.88
C ARG A 290 -18.36 -19.04 -9.08
N ALA A 291 -18.11 -19.09 -7.77
CA ALA A 291 -18.58 -20.16 -6.90
C ALA A 291 -20.11 -20.18 -6.79
N VAL A 292 -20.73 -19.02 -6.60
CA VAL A 292 -22.20 -18.89 -6.54
C VAL A 292 -22.83 -19.28 -7.87
N SER A 293 -22.29 -18.83 -9.00
CA SER A 293 -22.78 -19.20 -10.34
C SER A 293 -22.80 -20.72 -10.55
N ARG A 294 -21.77 -21.42 -10.07
CA ARG A 294 -21.70 -22.88 -10.10
C ARG A 294 -22.76 -23.52 -9.20
N SER A 295 -22.97 -22.98 -7.99
CA SER A 295 -23.93 -23.53 -7.02
C SER A 295 -25.38 -23.47 -7.53
N VAL A 296 -25.75 -22.41 -8.26
CA VAL A 296 -27.10 -22.25 -8.85
C VAL A 296 -27.24 -22.90 -10.23
N GLY A 297 -26.21 -23.58 -10.72
CA GLY A 297 -26.21 -24.27 -12.02
C GLY A 297 -26.21 -23.33 -13.23
N ALA A 298 -25.72 -22.09 -13.09
CA ALA A 298 -25.70 -21.11 -14.17
C ALA A 298 -24.42 -21.20 -15.02
N ARG A 299 -24.55 -20.95 -16.32
CA ARG A 299 -23.40 -20.73 -17.21
C ARG A 299 -22.66 -19.45 -16.78
N PHE A 300 -21.34 -19.44 -16.89
CA PHE A 300 -20.53 -18.32 -16.42
C PHE A 300 -19.66 -17.75 -17.54
N ALA A 301 -19.72 -16.43 -17.73
CA ALA A 301 -18.80 -15.67 -18.58
C ALA A 301 -18.23 -14.50 -17.78
N ALA A 302 -16.96 -14.14 -18.05
CA ALA A 302 -16.32 -13.02 -17.38
C ALA A 302 -15.61 -12.11 -18.39
N ILE A 303 -15.64 -10.81 -18.13
CA ILE A 303 -14.82 -9.80 -18.78
C ILE A 303 -14.11 -8.96 -17.74
N TRP A 304 -12.88 -8.55 -18.05
CA TRP A 304 -12.15 -7.60 -17.24
C TRP A 304 -12.30 -6.21 -17.86
N ALA A 305 -12.95 -5.29 -17.14
CA ALA A 305 -13.29 -3.98 -17.66
C ALA A 305 -12.07 -3.15 -18.08
N PRO A 306 -10.92 -3.16 -17.36
CA PRO A 306 -9.68 -2.53 -17.81
C PRO A 306 -9.17 -3.04 -19.17
N GLU A 307 -9.26 -4.34 -19.43
CA GLU A 307 -8.90 -4.94 -20.73
C GLU A 307 -9.76 -4.35 -21.85
N VAL A 308 -11.08 -4.27 -21.60
CA VAL A 308 -12.03 -3.75 -22.59
C VAL A 308 -11.88 -2.25 -22.78
N ALA A 309 -11.63 -1.50 -21.70
CA ALA A 309 -11.43 -0.05 -21.73
C ALA A 309 -10.13 0.37 -22.43
N ALA A 310 -9.11 -0.49 -22.44
CA ALA A 310 -7.86 -0.25 -23.16
C ALA A 310 -8.04 -0.32 -24.69
N LEU A 311 -9.07 -1.01 -25.19
CA LEU A 311 -9.32 -1.18 -26.62
C LEU A 311 -9.83 0.12 -27.27
N THR A 312 -9.77 0.18 -28.60
CA THR A 312 -10.48 1.23 -29.35
C THR A 312 -11.99 1.12 -29.10
N ASN A 313 -12.72 2.24 -29.15
CA ASN A 313 -14.16 2.27 -28.87
C ASN A 313 -14.96 1.21 -29.66
N ASP A 314 -14.62 0.97 -30.92
CA ASP A 314 -15.28 -0.05 -31.76
C ASP A 314 -14.95 -1.49 -31.33
N ALA A 315 -13.68 -1.75 -30.96
CA ALA A 315 -13.26 -3.06 -30.49
C ALA A 315 -13.82 -3.36 -29.09
N ALA A 316 -13.81 -2.37 -28.19
CA ALA A 316 -14.45 -2.43 -26.88
C ALA A 316 -15.95 -2.74 -27.01
N ALA A 317 -16.67 -1.97 -27.85
CA ALA A 317 -18.09 -2.19 -28.10
C ALA A 317 -18.38 -3.56 -28.70
N ARG A 318 -17.52 -4.09 -29.58
CA ARG A 318 -17.66 -5.45 -30.15
C ARG A 318 -17.47 -6.51 -29.07
N ARG A 319 -16.40 -6.42 -28.27
CA ARG A 319 -16.10 -7.36 -27.18
C ARG A 319 -17.22 -7.40 -26.13
N LEU A 320 -17.81 -6.24 -25.80
CA LEU A 320 -18.96 -6.15 -24.91
C LEU A 320 -20.21 -6.84 -25.50
N ARG A 321 -20.49 -6.64 -26.80
CA ARG A 321 -21.62 -7.29 -27.48
C ARG A 321 -21.46 -8.81 -27.53
N GLU A 322 -20.25 -9.30 -27.81
CA GLU A 322 -19.93 -10.74 -27.81
C GLU A 322 -20.11 -11.35 -26.42
N ALA A 323 -19.62 -10.67 -25.38
CA ALA A 323 -19.80 -11.10 -24.00
C ALA A 323 -21.29 -11.15 -23.60
N ALA A 324 -22.05 -10.10 -23.89
CA ALA A 324 -23.48 -10.04 -23.64
C ALA A 324 -24.25 -11.12 -24.41
N ALA A 325 -23.94 -11.35 -25.68
CA ALA A 325 -24.56 -12.42 -26.47
C ALA A 325 -24.32 -13.80 -25.85
N SER A 326 -23.09 -14.09 -25.40
CA SER A 326 -22.73 -15.42 -24.85
C SER A 326 -23.61 -15.86 -23.67
N VAL A 327 -24.13 -14.92 -22.87
CA VAL A 327 -24.99 -15.19 -21.72
C VAL A 327 -26.49 -15.06 -22.03
N ARG A 328 -26.89 -14.20 -22.97
CA ARG A 328 -28.30 -13.98 -23.33
C ARG A 328 -28.96 -15.18 -24.03
N ASP A 329 -28.19 -15.94 -24.81
CA ASP A 329 -28.76 -16.95 -25.71
C ASP A 329 -29.29 -18.21 -24.98
N ALA A 330 -28.89 -18.44 -23.72
CA ALA A 330 -29.33 -19.60 -22.95
C ALA A 330 -29.21 -19.37 -21.42
N PRO A 331 -30.16 -18.67 -20.77
CA PRO A 331 -30.23 -18.61 -19.30
C PRO A 331 -30.55 -20.02 -18.71
N PRO A 332 -30.13 -20.33 -17.47
CA PRO A 332 -29.49 -19.46 -16.50
C PRO A 332 -28.02 -19.19 -16.82
N ALA A 333 -27.64 -17.91 -16.83
CA ALA A 333 -26.28 -17.48 -17.13
C ALA A 333 -25.92 -16.20 -16.35
N VAL A 334 -24.66 -16.09 -15.96
CA VAL A 334 -24.08 -14.95 -15.22
C VAL A 334 -22.93 -14.36 -16.05
N LEU A 335 -23.00 -13.05 -16.29
CA LEU A 335 -21.89 -12.25 -16.83
C LEU A 335 -21.22 -11.47 -15.69
N LEU A 336 -19.98 -11.80 -15.40
CA LEU A 336 -19.13 -11.03 -14.50
C LEU A 336 -18.40 -9.92 -15.26
N VAL A 337 -18.50 -8.68 -14.79
CA VAL A 337 -17.72 -7.53 -15.28
C VAL A 337 -16.83 -7.05 -14.15
N ALA A 338 -15.55 -7.42 -14.18
CA ALA A 338 -14.62 -7.09 -13.12
C ALA A 338 -14.02 -5.68 -13.29
N ASP A 339 -13.98 -4.89 -12.22
CA ASP A 339 -13.41 -3.53 -12.12
C ASP A 339 -14.12 -2.50 -13.01
N VAL A 340 -15.46 -2.46 -12.88
CA VAL A 340 -16.39 -1.76 -13.77
C VAL A 340 -16.12 -0.25 -13.91
N GLU A 341 -15.45 0.39 -12.94
CA GLU A 341 -15.05 1.79 -13.02
C GLU A 341 -14.20 2.12 -14.26
N ALA A 342 -13.51 1.13 -14.84
CA ALA A 342 -12.75 1.33 -16.07
C ALA A 342 -13.64 1.52 -17.32
N LEU A 343 -14.82 0.88 -17.35
CA LEU A 343 -15.77 1.00 -18.46
C LEU A 343 -16.79 2.12 -18.26
N ALA A 344 -17.13 2.40 -17.00
CA ALA A 344 -18.09 3.41 -16.61
C ALA A 344 -17.52 4.27 -15.48
N PRO A 345 -16.49 5.10 -15.79
CA PRO A 345 -15.95 6.03 -14.81
C PRO A 345 -16.94 7.17 -14.54
N ARG A 346 -16.97 7.65 -13.31
CA ARG A 346 -17.86 8.73 -12.86
C ARG A 346 -17.58 10.07 -13.55
N ASP A 347 -16.32 10.49 -13.61
CA ASP A 347 -15.95 11.86 -14.01
C ASP A 347 -15.65 11.99 -15.52
N THR A 348 -15.35 10.89 -16.21
CA THR A 348 -15.00 10.87 -17.65
C THR A 348 -15.87 9.91 -18.47
N PRO A 349 -17.21 10.10 -18.50
CA PRO A 349 -18.10 9.19 -19.21
C PRO A 349 -17.81 9.18 -20.73
N GLY A 350 -17.27 8.06 -21.21
CA GLY A 350 -16.95 7.83 -22.61
C GLY A 350 -18.07 7.14 -23.41
N PRO A 351 -17.98 7.08 -24.75
CA PRO A 351 -18.95 6.40 -25.60
C PRO A 351 -19.10 4.90 -25.29
N VAL A 352 -18.01 4.25 -24.85
CA VAL A 352 -18.01 2.84 -24.42
C VAL A 352 -18.91 2.65 -23.19
N GLY A 353 -18.92 3.58 -22.24
CA GLY A 353 -19.79 3.51 -21.05
C GLY A 353 -21.27 3.57 -21.39
N THR A 354 -21.65 4.34 -22.41
CA THR A 354 -23.04 4.37 -22.91
C THR A 354 -23.43 3.05 -23.57
N VAL A 355 -22.57 2.48 -24.42
CA VAL A 355 -22.81 1.15 -25.01
C VAL A 355 -22.89 0.08 -23.93
N PHE A 356 -22.01 0.13 -22.94
CA PHE A 356 -22.00 -0.79 -21.81
C PHE A 356 -23.32 -0.74 -21.03
N ARG A 357 -23.80 0.44 -20.65
CA ARG A 357 -25.10 0.62 -19.96
C ARG A 357 -26.26 0.04 -20.76
N GLN A 358 -26.30 0.29 -22.06
CA GLN A 358 -27.34 -0.28 -22.93
C GLN A 358 -27.29 -1.81 -22.93
N LEU A 359 -26.10 -2.41 -23.12
CA LEU A 359 -25.94 -3.85 -23.16
C LEU A 359 -26.25 -4.51 -21.81
N LEU A 360 -25.89 -3.85 -20.71
CA LEU A 360 -26.21 -4.31 -19.36
C LEU A 360 -27.72 -4.40 -19.18
N ALA A 361 -28.45 -3.33 -19.52
CA ALA A 361 -29.91 -3.30 -19.45
C ALA A 361 -30.57 -4.38 -20.33
N GLU A 362 -30.07 -4.57 -21.56
CA GLU A 362 -30.56 -5.62 -22.46
C GLU A 362 -30.28 -7.03 -21.92
N THR A 363 -29.14 -7.24 -21.26
CA THR A 363 -28.74 -8.54 -20.71
C THR A 363 -29.59 -8.91 -19.51
N VAL A 364 -29.81 -7.96 -18.60
CA VAL A 364 -30.69 -8.14 -17.43
C VAL A 364 -32.13 -8.39 -17.88
N ARG A 365 -32.65 -7.64 -18.86
CA ARG A 365 -34.02 -7.85 -19.40
C ARG A 365 -34.20 -9.19 -20.10
N ALA A 366 -33.15 -9.73 -20.73
CA ALA A 366 -33.18 -11.08 -21.31
C ALA A 366 -33.21 -12.19 -20.23
N GLY A 367 -33.06 -11.82 -18.95
CA GLY A 367 -33.09 -12.76 -17.84
C GLY A 367 -31.76 -13.46 -17.57
N ALA A 368 -30.65 -12.94 -18.09
CA ALA A 368 -29.32 -13.31 -17.62
C ALA A 368 -28.93 -12.38 -16.46
N ALA A 369 -28.10 -12.87 -15.53
CA ALA A 369 -27.58 -12.03 -14.46
C ALA A 369 -26.31 -11.30 -14.90
N VAL A 370 -26.15 -10.07 -14.43
CA VAL A 370 -24.94 -9.28 -14.62
C VAL A 370 -24.41 -8.88 -13.25
N VAL A 371 -23.21 -9.32 -12.92
CA VAL A 371 -22.54 -8.94 -11.67
C VAL A 371 -21.33 -8.09 -12.02
N CYS A 372 -21.32 -6.85 -11.59
CA CYS A 372 -20.18 -5.95 -11.74
C CYS A 372 -19.40 -5.91 -10.43
N THR A 373 -18.07 -5.99 -10.47
CA THR A 373 -17.25 -5.79 -9.27
C THR A 373 -16.50 -4.47 -9.34
N THR A 374 -16.26 -3.85 -8.19
CA THR A 374 -15.38 -2.68 -8.08
C THR A 374 -14.68 -2.67 -6.73
N SER A 375 -13.47 -2.11 -6.69
CA SER A 375 -12.79 -1.77 -5.43
C SER A 375 -12.96 -0.30 -5.02
N ARG A 376 -13.47 0.52 -5.95
CA ARG A 376 -13.62 1.98 -5.81
C ARG A 376 -15.05 2.39 -6.22
N PRO A 377 -16.06 2.07 -5.39
CA PRO A 377 -17.46 2.37 -5.69
C PRO A 377 -17.75 3.86 -5.94
N GLU A 378 -16.89 4.75 -5.48
CA GLU A 378 -16.90 6.20 -5.70
C GLU A 378 -16.48 6.61 -7.12
N SER A 379 -15.66 5.79 -7.78
CA SER A 379 -15.17 6.00 -9.16
C SER A 379 -16.13 5.49 -10.23
N VAL A 380 -17.18 4.76 -9.85
CA VAL A 380 -18.17 4.19 -10.77
C VAL A 380 -19.27 5.20 -11.10
N ASP A 381 -19.71 5.24 -12.37
CA ASP A 381 -20.85 6.04 -12.83
C ASP A 381 -22.11 5.74 -11.99
N PRO A 382 -22.65 6.72 -11.24
CA PRO A 382 -23.83 6.51 -10.41
C PRO A 382 -25.07 6.11 -11.21
N ALA A 383 -25.11 6.39 -12.53
CA ALA A 383 -26.20 5.95 -13.39
C ALA A 383 -26.28 4.42 -13.50
N LEU A 384 -25.20 3.69 -13.22
CA LEU A 384 -25.23 2.22 -13.19
C LEU A 384 -26.07 1.65 -12.05
N ARG A 385 -26.32 2.42 -10.99
CA ARG A 385 -27.18 2.02 -9.86
C ARG A 385 -28.69 2.21 -10.14
N ALA A 386 -29.07 2.46 -11.40
CA ALA A 386 -30.48 2.60 -11.77
C ALA A 386 -31.26 1.29 -11.49
N PRO A 387 -32.58 1.36 -11.18
CA PRO A 387 -33.39 0.20 -10.84
C PRO A 387 -33.41 -0.94 -11.88
N ASP A 388 -33.19 -0.62 -13.15
CA ASP A 388 -33.15 -1.56 -14.28
C ASP A 388 -31.74 -2.04 -14.66
N LEU A 389 -30.72 -1.60 -13.90
CA LEU A 389 -29.32 -1.92 -14.06
C LEU A 389 -28.81 -2.65 -12.81
N LEU A 390 -27.85 -2.08 -12.08
CA LEU A 390 -27.25 -2.65 -10.87
C LEU A 390 -27.97 -2.15 -9.62
N SER A 391 -29.22 -2.55 -9.46
CA SER A 391 -30.08 -2.05 -8.37
C SER A 391 -29.69 -2.58 -6.99
N LEU A 392 -28.99 -3.71 -6.93
CA LEU A 392 -28.60 -4.35 -5.69
C LEU A 392 -27.09 -4.23 -5.47
N GLU A 393 -26.67 -3.80 -4.28
CA GLU A 393 -25.28 -3.65 -3.89
C GLU A 393 -24.94 -4.63 -2.76
N ILE A 394 -23.92 -5.47 -2.97
CA ILE A 394 -23.40 -6.39 -1.95
C ILE A 394 -21.98 -5.93 -1.61
N ALA A 395 -21.77 -5.50 -0.37
CA ALA A 395 -20.48 -5.06 0.13
C ALA A 395 -19.71 -6.19 0.81
N ILE A 396 -18.45 -6.39 0.41
CA ILE A 396 -17.50 -7.27 1.08
C ILE A 396 -16.60 -6.40 1.97
N PRO A 397 -16.72 -6.51 3.30
CA PRO A 397 -15.90 -5.73 4.23
C PRO A 397 -14.44 -6.23 4.24
N LEU A 398 -13.56 -5.44 4.86
CA LEU A 398 -12.21 -5.92 5.18
C LEU A 398 -12.31 -7.03 6.24
N PRO A 399 -11.50 -8.10 6.12
CA PRO A 399 -11.59 -9.19 7.08
C PRO A 399 -10.98 -8.77 8.41
N ASP A 400 -11.72 -8.99 9.50
CA ASP A 400 -11.22 -8.83 10.86
C ASP A 400 -10.23 -9.96 11.24
N ALA A 401 -9.65 -9.91 12.44
CA ALA A 401 -8.68 -10.92 12.87
C ALA A 401 -9.27 -12.34 12.93
N ALA A 402 -10.53 -12.48 13.37
CA ALA A 402 -11.19 -13.78 13.44
C ALA A 402 -11.41 -14.37 12.04
N LEU A 403 -11.78 -13.52 11.09
CA LEU A 403 -11.99 -13.91 9.72
C LEU A 403 -10.66 -14.22 9.02
N ARG A 404 -9.62 -13.39 9.18
CA ARG A 404 -8.29 -13.70 8.63
C ARG A 404 -7.76 -15.04 9.13
N ARG A 405 -8.06 -15.41 10.37
CA ARG A 405 -7.75 -16.74 10.90
C ARG A 405 -8.49 -17.87 10.18
N GLU A 406 -9.80 -17.72 9.94
CA GLU A 406 -10.57 -18.69 9.15
C GLU A 406 -9.98 -18.82 7.73
N GLN A 407 -9.65 -17.68 7.11
CA GLN A 407 -9.03 -17.63 5.79
C GLN A 407 -7.67 -18.34 5.76
N LEU A 408 -6.79 -18.05 6.72
CA LEU A 408 -5.52 -18.75 6.88
C LEU A 408 -5.73 -20.25 7.06
N THR A 409 -6.70 -20.67 7.88
CA THR A 409 -6.99 -22.09 8.13
C THR A 409 -7.33 -22.84 6.84
N VAL A 410 -8.13 -22.22 5.95
CA VAL A 410 -8.47 -22.81 4.65
C VAL A 410 -7.26 -22.80 3.72
N LEU A 411 -6.54 -21.68 3.64
CA LEU A 411 -5.38 -21.50 2.75
C LEU A 411 -4.21 -22.42 3.11
N THR A 412 -4.05 -22.75 4.40
CA THR A 412 -3.01 -23.65 4.89
C THR A 412 -3.46 -25.11 5.00
N ARG A 413 -4.69 -25.46 4.59
CA ARG A 413 -5.21 -26.84 4.71
C ARG A 413 -4.34 -27.88 4.02
N GLY A 414 -3.72 -27.53 2.90
CA GLY A 414 -2.79 -28.39 2.16
C GLY A 414 -1.33 -28.31 2.62
N MET A 415 -1.03 -27.53 3.65
CA MET A 415 0.32 -27.27 4.13
C MET A 415 0.60 -28.10 5.39
N PRO A 416 1.68 -28.90 5.44
CA PRO A 416 2.11 -29.55 6.68
C PRO A 416 2.65 -28.49 7.64
N LEU A 417 1.84 -28.11 8.63
CA LEU A 417 2.21 -27.13 9.65
C LEU A 417 2.92 -27.82 10.83
N ASP A 418 3.93 -27.15 11.37
CA ASP A 418 4.60 -27.55 12.61
C ASP A 418 3.70 -27.26 13.83
N GLU A 419 3.98 -27.90 14.96
CA GLU A 419 3.20 -27.75 16.21
C GLU A 419 3.35 -26.35 16.82
N ASP A 420 4.36 -25.58 16.42
CA ASP A 420 4.59 -24.21 16.88
C ASP A 420 3.69 -23.17 16.19
N VAL A 421 3.02 -23.52 15.08
CA VAL A 421 2.26 -22.56 14.28
C VAL A 421 0.98 -22.14 15.02
N ARG A 422 0.80 -20.82 15.18
CA ARG A 422 -0.40 -20.21 15.79
C ARG A 422 -1.05 -19.27 14.78
N LEU A 423 -2.05 -19.76 14.03
CA LEU A 423 -2.73 -18.95 13.01
C LEU A 423 -3.48 -17.75 13.59
N ASP A 424 -3.93 -17.82 14.85
CA ASP A 424 -4.47 -16.68 15.59
C ASP A 424 -3.46 -15.53 15.70
N GLU A 425 -2.19 -15.86 15.95
CA GLU A 425 -1.11 -14.87 16.04
C GLU A 425 -0.78 -14.26 14.68
N VAL A 426 -0.71 -15.10 13.63
CA VAL A 426 -0.53 -14.63 12.24
C VAL A 426 -1.69 -13.72 11.83
N ALA A 427 -2.92 -14.06 12.16
CA ALA A 427 -4.10 -13.24 11.89
C ALA A 427 -4.06 -11.90 12.65
N GLY A 428 -3.59 -11.89 13.89
CA GLY A 428 -3.38 -10.68 14.68
C GLY A 428 -2.28 -9.76 14.13
N ARG A 429 -1.28 -10.33 13.44
CA ARG A 429 -0.17 -9.60 12.79
C ARG A 429 -0.45 -9.22 11.33
N THR A 430 -1.65 -9.45 10.84
CA THR A 430 -2.06 -9.16 9.45
C THR A 430 -3.23 -8.15 9.31
N PRO A 431 -3.31 -7.07 10.12
CA PRO A 431 -4.33 -6.03 9.89
C PRO A 431 -4.28 -5.50 8.46
N GLY A 432 -5.44 -5.29 7.87
CA GLY A 432 -5.59 -4.87 6.47
C GLY A 432 -5.31 -5.94 5.41
N PHE A 433 -4.83 -7.14 5.77
CA PHE A 433 -4.64 -8.20 4.77
C PHE A 433 -6.00 -8.69 4.25
N VAL A 434 -6.12 -8.80 2.94
CA VAL A 434 -7.26 -9.46 2.29
C VAL A 434 -6.95 -10.94 2.02
N ALA A 435 -7.95 -11.71 1.57
CA ALA A 435 -7.80 -13.12 1.24
C ALA A 435 -6.61 -13.40 0.30
N ALA A 436 -6.40 -12.55 -0.71
CA ALA A 436 -5.26 -12.68 -1.62
C ALA A 436 -3.90 -12.45 -0.94
N ASP A 437 -3.82 -11.56 0.04
CA ASP A 437 -2.60 -11.28 0.80
C ASP A 437 -2.27 -12.43 1.75
N LEU A 438 -3.28 -12.99 2.41
CA LEU A 438 -3.12 -14.17 3.25
C LEU A 438 -2.70 -15.39 2.44
N ALA A 439 -3.22 -15.53 1.22
CA ALA A 439 -2.81 -16.59 0.31
C ALA A 439 -1.34 -16.42 -0.11
N ALA A 440 -0.93 -15.17 -0.39
CA ALA A 440 0.46 -14.83 -0.68
C ALA A 440 1.38 -15.08 0.54
N LEU A 441 0.93 -14.75 1.74
CA LEU A 441 1.64 -15.00 3.00
C LEU A 441 1.85 -16.49 3.24
N ALA A 442 0.80 -17.29 3.10
CA ALA A 442 0.86 -18.75 3.26
C ALA A 442 1.83 -19.37 2.23
N ARG A 443 1.75 -18.94 0.95
CA ARG A 443 2.70 -19.41 -0.09
C ARG A 443 4.14 -19.02 0.24
N GLU A 444 4.39 -17.79 0.66
CA GLU A 444 5.73 -17.31 1.03
C GLU A 444 6.31 -18.10 2.21
N ALA A 445 5.50 -18.37 3.24
CA ALA A 445 5.89 -19.23 4.35
C ALA A 445 6.25 -20.65 3.87
N GLY A 446 5.46 -21.21 2.93
CA GLY A 446 5.75 -22.50 2.30
C GLY A 446 7.05 -22.51 1.49
N VAL A 447 7.32 -21.47 0.70
CA VAL A 447 8.58 -21.34 -0.06
C VAL A 447 9.78 -21.26 0.87
N ARG A 448 9.68 -20.50 1.96
CA ARG A 448 10.74 -20.38 2.97
C ARG A 448 11.01 -21.71 3.66
N ALA A 449 9.96 -22.42 4.07
CA ALA A 449 10.07 -23.75 4.63
C ALA A 449 10.77 -24.71 3.66
N ALA A 450 10.40 -24.68 2.37
CA ALA A 450 11.03 -25.49 1.33
C ALA A 450 12.50 -25.13 1.09
N LEU A 451 12.86 -23.85 1.11
CA LEU A 451 14.25 -23.40 0.98
C LEU A 451 15.10 -23.76 2.19
N ARG A 452 14.51 -23.78 3.39
CA ARG A 452 15.15 -24.22 4.64
C ARG A 452 15.34 -25.74 4.67
N GLN A 453 14.44 -26.50 4.04
CA GLN A 453 14.36 -27.96 4.11
C GLN A 453 14.48 -28.64 2.74
N LYS A 454 15.45 -28.20 1.91
CA LYS A 454 15.60 -28.68 0.51
C LYS A 454 15.79 -30.19 0.37
N GLU A 455 16.43 -30.81 1.36
CA GLU A 455 16.74 -32.25 1.35
C GLU A 455 15.78 -33.07 2.23
N ALA A 456 14.81 -32.42 2.88
CA ALA A 456 13.86 -33.10 3.76
C ALA A 456 12.80 -33.84 2.94
N THR A 457 12.49 -35.07 3.35
CA THR A 457 11.46 -35.91 2.72
C THR A 457 10.03 -35.51 3.12
N ALA A 458 9.87 -34.82 4.24
CA ALA A 458 8.58 -34.33 4.74
C ALA A 458 8.77 -32.93 5.37
N PRO A 459 8.89 -31.87 4.56
CA PRO A 459 9.11 -30.53 5.09
C PRO A 459 7.86 -30.01 5.82
N THR A 460 8.04 -29.35 6.95
CA THR A 460 6.97 -28.66 7.70
C THR A 460 7.15 -27.15 7.66
N VAL A 461 6.06 -26.40 7.69
CA VAL A 461 6.07 -24.94 7.80
C VAL A 461 5.98 -24.55 9.27
N ALA A 462 6.99 -23.85 9.77
CA ALA A 462 7.06 -23.41 11.17
C ALA A 462 6.60 -21.97 11.34
N MET A 463 6.35 -21.54 12.57
CA MET A 463 5.96 -20.16 12.89
C MET A 463 7.01 -19.13 12.48
N ALA A 464 8.29 -19.53 12.46
CA ALA A 464 9.39 -18.71 11.95
C ALA A 464 9.26 -18.40 10.45
N ASP A 465 8.73 -19.34 9.65
CA ASP A 465 8.53 -19.14 8.21
C ASP A 465 7.39 -18.12 7.96
N PHE A 466 6.32 -18.16 8.76
CA PHE A 466 5.27 -17.13 8.74
C PHE A 466 5.78 -15.76 9.20
N SER A 467 6.59 -15.73 10.26
CA SER A 467 7.18 -14.47 10.76
C SER A 467 8.07 -13.81 9.72
N ALA A 468 8.91 -14.59 9.04
CA ALA A 468 9.75 -14.09 7.94
C ALA A 468 8.92 -13.72 6.70
N ALA A 469 7.81 -14.41 6.43
CA ALA A 469 6.90 -14.06 5.35
C ALA A 469 6.20 -12.71 5.61
N LEU A 470 5.84 -12.40 6.87
CA LEU A 470 5.25 -11.12 7.26
C LEU A 470 6.18 -9.92 7.04
N GLU A 471 7.50 -10.13 7.01
CA GLU A 471 8.47 -9.06 6.72
C GLU A 471 8.44 -8.63 5.24
N VAL A 472 8.01 -9.51 4.34
CA VAL A 472 8.07 -9.30 2.89
C VAL A 472 6.69 -9.10 2.26
N VAL A 473 5.65 -9.76 2.79
CA VAL A 473 4.29 -9.63 2.28
C VAL A 473 3.61 -8.42 2.92
N ARG A 474 3.11 -7.51 2.07
CA ARG A 474 2.42 -6.28 2.47
C ARG A 474 0.93 -6.35 2.08
N PRO A 475 0.02 -5.73 2.86
CA PRO A 475 -1.41 -5.75 2.56
C PRO A 475 -1.73 -4.94 1.30
N THR A 476 -2.61 -5.46 0.44
CA THR A 476 -3.01 -4.83 -0.82
C THR A 476 -4.10 -3.79 -0.68
N SER A 477 -5.03 -4.02 0.25
CA SER A 477 -6.14 -3.09 0.50
C SER A 477 -5.69 -1.70 0.96
N MET A 478 -4.44 -1.58 1.40
CA MET A 478 -3.86 -0.37 1.99
C MET A 478 -2.71 0.20 1.16
N ALA A 479 -2.49 -0.29 -0.08
CA ALA A 479 -1.43 0.20 -0.96
C ALA A 479 -1.69 1.64 -1.50
N GLU A 480 -2.94 2.10 -1.49
CA GLU A 480 -3.33 3.43 -2.04
C GLU A 480 -3.47 4.55 -0.98
N SER A 481 -3.55 4.21 0.29
CA SER A 481 -3.66 5.17 1.39
C SER A 481 -2.48 4.98 2.33
N SER A 482 -1.77 6.07 2.65
CA SER A 482 -0.60 6.14 3.53
C SER A 482 -0.90 5.66 4.94
N VAL A 483 -1.05 4.35 5.11
CA VAL A 483 -1.16 3.69 6.40
C VAL A 483 0.23 3.64 6.99
N LEU A 484 0.36 4.27 8.16
CA LEU A 484 1.49 4.08 9.04
C LEU A 484 1.71 2.58 9.21
N GLU A 485 2.94 2.16 8.94
CA GLU A 485 3.46 0.83 9.24
C GLU A 485 2.88 0.35 10.57
N LEU A 486 2.47 -0.91 10.64
CA LEU A 486 2.35 -1.63 11.92
C LEU A 486 3.50 -1.16 12.79
N ALA A 487 3.17 -0.37 13.80
CA ALA A 487 4.19 0.23 14.61
C ALA A 487 4.88 -0.91 15.35
N ASP A 488 6.13 -1.20 15.00
CA ASP A 488 7.04 -1.93 15.89
C ASP A 488 7.19 -1.18 17.23
N VAL A 489 6.72 0.06 17.29
CA VAL A 489 6.66 0.94 18.46
C VAL A 489 5.37 0.69 19.22
N THR A 490 5.50 0.41 20.51
CA THR A 490 4.40 0.27 21.46
C THR A 490 4.36 1.47 22.43
N LEU A 491 3.28 1.60 23.22
CA LEU A 491 3.22 2.63 24.27
C LEU A 491 4.32 2.47 25.31
N ASP A 492 4.91 1.27 25.45
CA ASP A 492 6.05 1.01 26.32
C ASP A 492 7.33 1.65 25.79
N ASP A 493 7.45 1.84 24.47
CA ASP A 493 8.61 2.51 23.84
C ASP A 493 8.54 4.04 23.90
N VAL A 494 7.39 4.61 24.30
CA VAL A 494 7.25 6.06 24.49
C VAL A 494 7.81 6.43 25.86
N GLY A 495 8.88 7.21 25.91
CA GLY A 495 9.46 7.69 27.17
C GLY A 495 8.62 8.78 27.82
N ASP A 496 8.33 8.62 29.11
CA ASP A 496 7.53 9.56 29.93
C ASP A 496 6.13 9.85 29.33
N MET A 497 5.31 10.70 29.95
CA MET A 497 3.89 10.96 29.60
C MET A 497 2.87 9.97 30.19
N ALA A 498 3.06 9.49 31.42
CA ALA A 498 2.16 8.53 32.07
C ALA A 498 0.68 8.95 32.05
N GLU A 499 0.39 10.21 32.40
CA GLU A 499 -0.98 10.75 32.41
C GLU A 499 -1.60 10.78 31.00
N VAL A 500 -0.83 11.22 30.00
CA VAL A 500 -1.30 11.24 28.60
C VAL A 500 -1.58 9.83 28.09
N LYS A 501 -0.70 8.86 28.41
CA LYS A 501 -0.88 7.45 28.04
C LYS A 501 -2.11 6.85 28.69
N GLU A 502 -2.35 7.14 29.97
CA GLU A 502 -3.54 6.69 30.69
C GLU A 502 -4.80 7.21 30.00
N VAL A 503 -4.89 8.53 29.78
CA VAL A 503 -6.05 9.15 29.12
C VAL A 503 -6.28 8.58 27.72
N LEU A 504 -5.23 8.34 26.93
CA LEU A 504 -5.36 7.74 25.59
C LEU A 504 -5.73 6.26 25.64
N THR A 505 -5.24 5.53 26.63
CA THR A 505 -5.63 4.12 26.84
C THR A 505 -7.13 4.03 27.11
N GLU A 506 -7.65 4.87 28.00
CA GLU A 506 -9.07 4.91 28.34
C GLU A 506 -9.95 5.42 27.18
N SER A 507 -9.48 6.46 26.48
CA SER A 507 -10.29 7.16 25.47
C SER A 507 -10.21 6.52 24.08
N VAL A 508 -9.18 5.72 23.79
CA VAL A 508 -8.95 5.13 22.46
C VAL A 508 -8.84 3.62 22.52
N LEU A 509 -7.97 3.06 23.36
CA LEU A 509 -7.74 1.60 23.38
C LEU A 509 -8.91 0.84 23.97
N TRP A 510 -9.53 1.33 25.05
CA TRP A 510 -10.65 0.62 25.68
C TRP A 510 -11.88 0.50 24.76
N PRO A 511 -12.33 1.57 24.06
CA PRO A 511 -13.42 1.45 23.08
C PRO A 511 -13.14 0.44 21.97
N LEU A 512 -11.88 0.35 21.51
CA LEU A 512 -11.49 -0.57 20.44
C LEU A 512 -11.37 -2.02 20.93
N ASN A 513 -10.84 -2.24 22.14
CA ASN A 513 -10.56 -3.58 22.68
C ASN A 513 -11.73 -4.19 23.46
N TYR A 514 -12.61 -3.37 24.04
CA TYR A 514 -13.69 -3.83 24.94
C TYR A 514 -15.08 -3.25 24.58
N PRO A 515 -15.52 -3.28 23.32
CA PRO A 515 -16.79 -2.67 22.92
C PRO A 515 -18.02 -3.28 23.63
N ASP A 516 -18.00 -4.59 23.88
CA ASP A 516 -19.09 -5.29 24.60
C ASP A 516 -19.25 -4.81 26.06
N THR A 517 -18.15 -4.41 26.69
CA THR A 517 -18.18 -3.88 28.06
C THR A 517 -18.88 -2.53 28.09
N PHE A 518 -18.60 -1.63 27.14
CA PHE A 518 -19.31 -0.36 26.99
C PHE A 518 -20.80 -0.57 26.72
N ALA A 519 -21.13 -1.50 25.80
CA ALA A 519 -22.52 -1.84 25.49
C ALA A 519 -23.27 -2.39 26.72
N ARG A 520 -22.65 -3.28 27.50
CA ARG A 520 -23.23 -3.84 28.73
C ARG A 520 -23.43 -2.80 29.84
N LEU A 521 -22.52 -1.84 29.96
CA LEU A 521 -22.60 -0.78 30.96
C LEU A 521 -23.52 0.37 30.54
N GLY A 522 -23.97 0.40 29.28
CA GLY A 522 -24.82 1.48 28.75
C GLY A 522 -24.09 2.82 28.63
N VAL A 523 -22.75 2.81 28.62
CA VAL A 523 -21.92 4.01 28.52
C VAL A 523 -21.53 4.21 27.06
N GLN A 524 -21.72 5.43 26.55
CA GLN A 524 -21.25 5.78 25.21
C GLN A 524 -19.74 6.02 25.27
N PRO A 525 -18.93 5.31 24.46
CA PRO A 525 -17.51 5.58 24.37
C PRO A 525 -17.27 6.97 23.75
N PRO A 526 -16.17 7.65 24.13
CA PRO A 526 -15.81 8.92 23.52
C PRO A 526 -15.56 8.74 22.02
N ARG A 527 -16.06 9.69 21.21
CA ARG A 527 -16.02 9.59 19.74
C ARG A 527 -14.68 9.98 19.14
N GLY A 528 -13.97 10.88 19.79
CA GLY A 528 -12.68 11.32 19.30
C GLY A 528 -11.86 12.15 20.28
N VAL A 529 -10.56 12.14 20.03
CA VAL A 529 -9.54 12.80 20.85
C VAL A 529 -8.79 13.80 19.99
N LEU A 530 -8.54 15.01 20.49
CA LEU A 530 -7.61 15.97 19.89
C LEU A 530 -6.34 16.08 20.73
N LEU A 531 -5.24 15.60 20.16
CA LEU A 531 -3.89 15.83 20.66
C LEU A 531 -3.42 17.23 20.24
N TYR A 532 -2.96 18.02 21.20
CA TYR A 532 -2.32 19.31 20.89
C TYR A 532 -1.11 19.56 21.76
N GLY A 533 -0.15 20.30 21.24
CA GLY A 533 1.10 20.59 21.94
C GLY A 533 2.16 21.14 21.00
N PRO A 534 3.34 21.52 21.51
CA PRO A 534 4.38 22.11 20.69
C PRO A 534 4.84 21.18 19.55
N PRO A 535 5.35 21.73 18.43
CA PRO A 535 5.88 20.91 17.35
C PRO A 535 7.04 20.03 17.84
N GLY A 536 7.21 18.86 17.25
CA GLY A 536 8.32 17.95 17.58
C GLY A 536 8.22 17.23 18.93
N CYS A 537 7.14 17.40 19.70
CA CYS A 537 6.95 16.70 20.99
C CYS A 537 6.32 15.30 20.88
N GLY A 538 6.34 14.68 19.69
CA GLY A 538 5.97 13.27 19.55
C GLY A 538 4.47 12.96 19.44
N LYS A 539 3.60 13.92 19.09
CA LYS A 539 2.15 13.66 18.87
C LYS A 539 1.89 12.52 17.87
N THR A 540 2.49 12.61 16.68
CA THR A 540 2.41 11.57 15.65
C THR A 540 2.98 10.25 16.16
N PHE A 541 4.13 10.28 16.84
CA PHE A 541 4.78 9.10 17.41
C PHE A 541 3.93 8.40 18.48
N LEU A 542 3.26 9.18 19.34
CA LEU A 542 2.35 8.68 20.37
C LEU A 542 1.15 7.96 19.76
N VAL A 543 0.57 8.50 18.68
CA VAL A 543 -0.51 7.82 17.96
C VAL A 543 -0.02 6.55 17.27
N THR A 544 1.19 6.58 16.68
CA THR A 544 1.84 5.39 16.14
C THR A 544 2.05 4.32 17.22
N ALA A 545 2.48 4.70 18.42
CA ALA A 545 2.64 3.78 19.56
C ALA A 545 1.30 3.22 20.08
N LEU A 546 0.26 4.06 20.12
CA LEU A 546 -1.11 3.69 20.49
C LEU A 546 -1.67 2.66 19.50
N ALA A 547 -1.44 2.88 18.21
CA ALA A 547 -1.79 1.96 17.14
C ALA A 547 -1.14 0.57 17.32
N GLY A 548 0.17 0.54 17.56
CA GLY A 548 0.92 -0.69 17.80
C GLY A 548 0.40 -1.46 19.01
N THR A 549 0.09 -0.76 20.10
CA THR A 549 -0.43 -1.35 21.34
C THR A 549 -1.83 -1.92 21.18
N GLY A 550 -2.71 -1.21 20.48
CA GLY A 550 -4.10 -1.61 20.27
C GLY A 550 -4.28 -2.73 19.24
N ARG A 551 -3.27 -3.01 18.41
CA ARG A 551 -3.37 -3.94 17.25
C ARG A 551 -4.60 -3.67 16.36
N ALA A 552 -5.07 -2.42 16.35
CA ALA A 552 -6.20 -1.98 15.55
C ALA A 552 -5.73 -1.56 14.16
N ASN A 553 -6.64 -1.57 13.18
CA ASN A 553 -6.34 -1.00 11.87
C ASN A 553 -6.13 0.52 12.03
N VAL A 554 -5.17 1.11 11.32
CA VAL A 554 -4.91 2.55 11.42
C VAL A 554 -4.99 3.21 10.06
N LEU A 555 -5.81 4.24 9.94
CA LEU A 555 -5.91 5.07 8.74
C LEU A 555 -5.38 6.45 9.08
N SER A 556 -4.16 6.75 8.62
CA SER A 556 -3.50 8.02 8.89
C SER A 556 -3.56 8.93 7.69
N VAL A 557 -3.93 10.20 7.90
CA VAL A 557 -3.95 11.20 6.85
C VAL A 557 -3.45 12.54 7.38
N LYS A 558 -2.56 13.19 6.61
CA LYS A 558 -2.11 14.55 6.89
C LYS A 558 -3.04 15.57 6.25
N GLY A 559 -3.46 16.58 6.99
CA GLY A 559 -4.39 17.61 6.51
C GLY A 559 -3.95 18.28 5.21
N ALA A 560 -2.67 18.61 5.09
CA ALA A 560 -2.10 19.21 3.88
C ALA A 560 -2.13 18.27 2.65
N GLU A 561 -2.05 16.95 2.84
CA GLU A 561 -2.09 15.98 1.73
C GLU A 561 -3.50 15.82 1.15
N LEU A 562 -4.53 15.91 1.99
CA LEU A 562 -5.93 15.85 1.54
C LEU A 562 -6.33 17.03 0.68
N LEU A 563 -5.75 18.21 0.94
CA LEU A 563 -6.04 19.43 0.20
C LEU A 563 -5.24 19.52 -1.11
N SER A 564 -4.03 18.97 -1.16
CA SER A 564 -3.11 19.10 -2.30
C SER A 564 -3.24 18.01 -3.36
N LYS A 565 -3.50 16.75 -2.98
CA LYS A 565 -3.66 15.64 -3.94
C LYS A 565 -4.98 15.70 -4.73
N TRP A 566 -5.96 16.48 -4.25
CA TRP A 566 -7.36 16.39 -4.67
C TRP A 566 -7.97 17.78 -4.89
N VAL A 567 -7.44 18.56 -5.84
CA VAL A 567 -7.99 19.89 -6.18
C VAL A 567 -9.43 19.71 -6.71
N GLY A 568 -10.42 20.06 -5.87
CA GLY A 568 -11.85 19.90 -6.16
C GLY A 568 -12.50 18.61 -5.62
N GLU A 569 -11.72 17.70 -5.03
CA GLU A 569 -12.18 16.36 -4.57
C GLU A 569 -11.92 16.09 -3.08
N SER A 570 -11.37 17.04 -2.31
CA SER A 570 -11.03 16.84 -0.89
C SER A 570 -12.21 16.42 0.01
N GLU A 571 -13.44 16.85 -0.29
CA GLU A 571 -14.65 16.37 0.41
C GLU A 571 -14.89 14.88 0.18
N ARG A 572 -14.68 14.40 -1.06
CA ARG A 572 -14.84 12.98 -1.41
C ARG A 572 -13.83 12.13 -0.66
N ALA A 573 -12.58 12.59 -0.59
CA ALA A 573 -11.51 11.92 0.13
C ALA A 573 -11.81 11.76 1.63
N VAL A 574 -12.43 12.75 2.27
CA VAL A 574 -12.86 12.64 3.68
C VAL A 574 -13.95 11.57 3.84
N ARG A 575 -14.99 11.59 3.01
CA ARG A 575 -16.06 10.56 3.08
C ARG A 575 -15.52 9.15 2.86
N GLU A 576 -14.59 9.03 1.90
CA GLU A 576 -13.94 7.77 1.58
C GLU A 576 -13.07 7.26 2.73
N LEU A 577 -12.31 8.13 3.39
CA LEU A 577 -11.54 7.79 4.58
C LEU A 577 -12.43 7.16 5.67
N PHE A 578 -13.56 7.79 5.99
CA PHE A 578 -14.47 7.31 7.02
C PHE A 578 -15.26 6.07 6.60
N ARG A 579 -15.58 5.92 5.30
CA ARG A 579 -16.13 4.67 4.76
C ARG A 579 -15.16 3.50 4.95
N ARG A 580 -13.91 3.67 4.53
CA ARG A 580 -12.85 2.66 4.73
C ARG A 580 -12.66 2.34 6.21
N ALA A 581 -12.69 3.36 7.07
CA ALA A 581 -12.56 3.16 8.52
C ALA A 581 -13.65 2.25 9.09
N ARG A 582 -14.91 2.48 8.67
CA ARG A 582 -16.07 1.66 9.06
C ARG A 582 -15.98 0.23 8.53
N GLU A 583 -15.58 0.06 7.28
CA GLU A 583 -15.40 -1.27 6.65
C GLU A 583 -14.24 -2.06 7.26
N ALA A 584 -13.25 -1.35 7.83
CA ALA A 584 -12.09 -1.93 8.49
C ALA A 584 -12.24 -2.06 10.01
N ALA A 585 -13.39 -1.75 10.61
CA ALA A 585 -13.51 -1.72 12.06
C ALA A 585 -13.10 -3.06 12.72
N PRO A 586 -12.31 -3.07 13.82
CA PRO A 586 -11.91 -1.93 14.64
C PRO A 586 -10.78 -1.07 14.05
N THR A 587 -11.01 0.25 13.92
CA THR A 587 -10.08 1.18 13.24
C THR A 587 -9.83 2.45 14.05
N LEU A 588 -8.57 2.87 14.10
CA LEU A 588 -8.13 4.20 14.54
C LEU A 588 -7.92 5.11 13.31
N VAL A 589 -8.69 6.19 13.21
CA VAL A 589 -8.49 7.22 12.18
C VAL A 589 -7.61 8.32 12.77
N PHE A 590 -6.40 8.49 12.23
CA PHE A 590 -5.47 9.53 12.64
C PHE A 590 -5.47 10.69 11.63
N LEU A 591 -5.89 11.86 12.09
CA LEU A 591 -5.88 13.11 11.31
C LEU A 591 -4.73 13.98 11.84
N ASP A 592 -3.60 14.00 11.15
CA ASP A 592 -2.48 14.88 11.49
C ASP A 592 -2.67 16.26 10.88
N GLU A 593 -2.19 17.31 11.55
CA GLU A 593 -2.37 18.71 11.15
C GLU A 593 -3.84 19.09 10.89
N VAL A 594 -4.72 18.79 11.85
CA VAL A 594 -6.17 19.07 11.74
C VAL A 594 -6.46 20.55 11.51
N ASP A 595 -5.60 21.47 11.97
CA ASP A 595 -5.73 22.91 11.72
C ASP A 595 -5.62 23.25 10.23
N ALA A 596 -4.90 22.46 9.44
CA ALA A 596 -4.84 22.62 7.99
C ALA A 596 -6.11 22.10 7.32
N LEU A 597 -6.67 20.98 7.80
CA LEU A 597 -7.88 20.35 7.22
C LEU A 597 -9.15 21.13 7.56
N ALA A 598 -9.22 21.66 8.78
CA ALA A 598 -10.40 22.31 9.33
C ALA A 598 -10.10 23.61 10.08
N PRO A 599 -9.61 24.63 9.36
CA PRO A 599 -9.38 25.95 9.94
C PRO A 599 -10.71 26.63 10.34
N VAL A 600 -10.63 27.64 11.21
CA VAL A 600 -11.77 28.51 11.55
C VAL A 600 -12.38 29.09 10.26
N ARG A 601 -13.70 28.92 10.11
CA ARG A 601 -14.45 29.36 8.92
C ARG A 601 -14.21 30.83 8.60
N GLY A 602 -14.02 31.13 7.31
CA GLY A 602 -13.77 32.48 6.82
C GLY A 602 -12.31 32.95 6.87
N GLN A 603 -11.37 32.12 7.34
CA GLN A 603 -9.92 32.41 7.26
C GLN A 603 -9.29 32.01 5.91
N ALA A 604 -9.89 31.05 5.19
CA ALA A 604 -9.35 30.56 3.92
C ALA A 604 -9.87 31.36 2.72
N THR A 605 -8.98 31.74 1.80
CA THR A 605 -9.28 32.51 0.58
C THR A 605 -9.61 31.63 -0.64
N ASP A 606 -10.10 30.40 -0.41
CA ASP A 606 -10.09 29.32 -1.40
C ASP A 606 -11.48 29.05 -2.04
N GLY A 607 -12.33 30.08 -2.10
CA GLY A 607 -13.66 29.99 -2.72
C GLY A 607 -14.65 29.04 -2.02
N GLY A 608 -14.47 28.79 -0.71
CA GLY A 608 -15.34 27.95 0.11
C GLY A 608 -15.10 26.44 -0.01
N THR A 609 -14.01 26.00 -0.67
CA THR A 609 -13.63 24.58 -0.77
C THR A 609 -13.35 23.99 0.61
N THR A 610 -12.56 24.69 1.42
CA THR A 610 -12.20 24.30 2.79
C THR A 610 -13.44 24.19 3.69
N ASP A 611 -14.39 25.11 3.55
CA ASP A 611 -15.66 25.06 4.32
C ASP A 611 -16.50 23.81 3.98
N ARG A 612 -16.47 23.34 2.72
CA ARG A 612 -17.15 22.09 2.32
C ARG A 612 -16.46 20.86 2.90
N VAL A 613 -15.12 20.85 2.93
CA VAL A 613 -14.33 19.78 3.58
C VAL A 613 -14.63 19.71 5.07
N VAL A 614 -14.68 20.87 5.76
CA VAL A 614 -15.09 20.95 7.17
C VAL A 614 -16.50 20.41 7.36
N ALA A 615 -17.45 20.83 6.51
CA ALA A 615 -18.83 20.33 6.60
C ALA A 615 -18.91 18.81 6.40
N ALA A 616 -18.14 18.25 5.46
CA ALA A 616 -18.07 16.82 5.24
C ALA A 616 -17.48 16.08 6.45
N LEU A 617 -16.37 16.59 7.01
CA LEU A 617 -15.75 16.02 8.22
C LEU A 617 -16.72 16.03 9.40
N LEU A 618 -17.43 17.15 9.63
CA LEU A 618 -18.46 17.24 10.67
C LEU A 618 -19.59 16.24 10.44
N THR A 619 -20.01 16.05 9.19
CA THR A 619 -21.06 15.08 8.82
C THR A 619 -20.63 13.65 9.09
N GLU A 620 -19.38 13.28 8.79
CA GLU A 620 -18.86 11.94 9.07
C GLU A 620 -18.68 11.69 10.58
N LEU A 621 -18.27 12.71 11.35
CA LEU A 621 -18.16 12.61 12.82
C LEU A 621 -19.54 12.51 13.50
N ASP A 622 -20.53 13.25 13.00
CA ASP A 622 -21.91 13.25 13.50
C ASP A 622 -22.75 12.06 13.01
N GLY A 623 -22.26 11.31 12.03
CA GLY A 623 -23.00 10.37 11.19
C GLY A 623 -24.03 9.49 11.91
N VAL A 624 -25.15 9.24 11.21
CA VAL A 624 -26.32 8.47 11.67
C VAL A 624 -25.97 7.01 11.96
N GLU A 625 -25.06 6.43 11.17
CA GLU A 625 -24.39 5.18 11.52
C GLU A 625 -23.35 5.48 12.60
N THR A 626 -23.62 5.09 13.84
CA THR A 626 -22.62 5.13 14.91
C THR A 626 -21.34 4.48 14.40
N LEU A 627 -20.21 5.18 14.49
CA LEU A 627 -18.85 4.66 14.27
C LEU A 627 -18.57 3.52 15.26
N ARG A 628 -19.17 2.35 15.05
CA ARG A 628 -19.01 1.19 15.92
C ARG A 628 -17.58 0.72 15.75
N ASN A 629 -16.83 0.77 16.85
CA ASN A 629 -15.43 0.38 16.90
C ASN A 629 -14.53 1.21 15.96
N VAL A 630 -14.88 2.47 15.69
CA VAL A 630 -13.99 3.42 15.01
C VAL A 630 -13.76 4.63 15.92
N VAL A 631 -12.50 4.91 16.20
CA VAL A 631 -12.10 6.05 17.05
C VAL A 631 -11.29 7.04 16.20
N VAL A 632 -11.58 8.33 16.35
CA VAL A 632 -10.87 9.40 15.63
C VAL A 632 -9.89 10.10 16.56
N VAL A 633 -8.63 10.20 16.15
CA VAL A 633 -7.61 10.97 16.84
C VAL A 633 -7.09 12.07 15.92
N GLY A 634 -7.31 13.32 16.29
CA GLY A 634 -6.73 14.49 15.63
C GLY A 634 -5.42 14.91 16.31
N ALA A 635 -4.48 15.45 15.55
CA ALA A 635 -3.31 16.14 16.09
C ALA A 635 -3.16 17.55 15.50
N THR A 636 -2.77 18.51 16.32
CA THR A 636 -2.44 19.87 15.87
C THR A 636 -1.34 20.53 16.73
N ASN A 637 -0.62 21.47 16.15
CA ASN A 637 0.28 22.36 16.88
C ASN A 637 -0.41 23.69 17.27
N ARG A 638 -1.57 23.99 16.69
CA ARG A 638 -2.28 25.27 16.79
C ARG A 638 -3.77 25.04 17.06
N PRO A 639 -4.14 24.69 18.31
CA PRO A 639 -5.52 24.38 18.67
C PRO A 639 -6.47 25.59 18.56
N ASP A 640 -5.95 26.81 18.53
CA ASP A 640 -6.68 28.06 18.29
C ASP A 640 -7.21 28.22 16.86
N LEU A 641 -6.58 27.55 15.89
CA LEU A 641 -6.96 27.63 14.49
C LEU A 641 -7.96 26.56 14.06
N VAL A 642 -8.24 25.57 14.90
CA VAL A 642 -9.21 24.51 14.61
C VAL A 642 -10.63 25.05 14.75
N ASP A 643 -11.53 24.71 13.81
CA ASP A 643 -12.95 25.08 13.89
C ASP A 643 -13.55 24.59 15.24
N PRO A 644 -14.06 25.50 16.11
CA PRO A 644 -14.67 25.13 17.39
C PRO A 644 -15.84 24.14 17.26
N ALA A 645 -16.45 24.01 16.09
CA ALA A 645 -17.44 22.98 15.81
C ALA A 645 -16.86 21.57 16.00
N LEU A 646 -15.60 21.31 15.65
CA LEU A 646 -14.98 19.99 15.83
C LEU A 646 -14.79 19.61 17.30
N LEU A 647 -14.68 20.59 18.19
CA LEU A 647 -14.41 20.40 19.62
C LEU A 647 -15.68 20.20 20.46
N ARG A 648 -16.85 20.11 19.81
CA ARG A 648 -18.12 19.91 20.52
C ARG A 648 -18.28 18.45 20.97
N PRO A 649 -19.06 18.21 22.04
CA PRO A 649 -19.40 16.86 22.48
C PRO A 649 -19.93 15.99 21.33
N GLY A 650 -19.49 14.73 21.28
CA GLY A 650 -19.80 13.78 20.21
C GLY A 650 -18.84 13.81 18.99
N ARG A 651 -17.85 14.71 18.98
CA ARG A 651 -16.83 14.84 17.92
C ARG A 651 -15.41 14.65 18.50
N LEU A 652 -14.52 15.63 18.38
CA LEU A 652 -13.21 15.64 19.05
C LEU A 652 -13.35 16.24 20.46
N GLU A 653 -14.14 15.57 21.29
CA GLU A 653 -14.58 16.09 22.59
C GLU A 653 -13.52 15.98 23.68
N ARG A 654 -12.58 15.04 23.56
CA ARG A 654 -11.48 14.88 24.53
C ARG A 654 -10.24 15.61 24.04
N LEU A 655 -9.88 16.70 24.70
CA LEU A 655 -8.65 17.44 24.42
C LEU A 655 -7.52 16.93 25.32
N VAL A 656 -6.37 16.59 24.73
CA VAL A 656 -5.21 16.08 25.45
C VAL A 656 -3.97 16.90 25.10
N TYR A 657 -3.42 17.57 26.11
CA TYR A 657 -2.20 18.35 25.98
C TYR A 657 -0.97 17.44 26.05
N VAL A 658 -0.09 17.55 25.06
CA VAL A 658 1.22 16.89 25.05
C VAL A 658 2.28 17.91 25.45
N PRO A 659 2.82 17.81 26.69
CA PRO A 659 3.83 18.75 27.16
C PRO A 659 5.18 18.53 26.47
N PRO A 660 6.08 19.53 26.48
CA PRO A 660 7.46 19.32 26.10
C PRO A 660 8.16 18.34 27.07
N PRO A 661 9.15 17.56 26.61
CA PRO A 661 9.80 16.56 27.44
C PRO A 661 10.68 17.20 28.52
N ASP A 662 10.58 16.71 29.76
CA ASP A 662 11.48 17.08 30.85
C ASP A 662 12.86 16.39 30.72
N ALA A 663 13.76 16.59 31.69
CA ALA A 663 15.10 16.00 31.64
C ALA A 663 15.07 14.46 31.65
N ALA A 664 14.17 13.84 32.43
CA ALA A 664 14.02 12.39 32.49
C ALA A 664 13.47 11.84 31.17
N ALA A 665 12.43 12.48 30.61
CA ALA A 665 11.85 12.18 29.31
C ALA A 665 12.88 12.29 28.19
N ARG A 666 13.69 13.36 28.18
CA ARG A 666 14.76 13.54 27.19
C ARG A 666 15.80 12.42 27.27
N ALA A 667 16.15 11.94 28.47
CA ALA A 667 17.05 10.80 28.63
C ALA A 667 16.48 9.52 27.99
N GLU A 668 15.19 9.22 28.21
CA GLU A 668 14.53 8.08 27.56
C GLU A 668 14.45 8.23 26.04
N ILE A 669 14.09 9.42 25.55
CA ILE A 669 14.03 9.71 24.11
C ILE A 669 15.41 9.54 23.47
N LEU A 670 16.48 10.01 24.11
CA LEU A 670 17.85 9.83 23.65
C LEU A 670 18.25 8.35 23.62
N ARG A 671 17.91 7.56 24.65
CA ARG A 671 18.17 6.11 24.68
C ARG A 671 17.43 5.39 23.56
N ALA A 672 16.15 5.71 23.36
CA ALA A 672 15.35 5.13 22.30
C ALA A 672 15.92 5.48 20.91
N ALA A 673 16.28 6.75 20.68
CA ALA A 673 16.88 7.21 19.43
C ALA A 673 18.28 6.63 19.19
N ALA A 674 19.03 6.33 20.24
CA ALA A 674 20.36 5.73 20.18
C ALA A 674 20.37 4.20 20.22
N ARG A 675 19.21 3.52 20.24
CA ARG A 675 19.12 2.04 20.36
C ARG A 675 19.95 1.29 19.30
N SER A 676 20.07 1.86 18.09
CA SER A 676 20.85 1.32 16.98
C SER A 676 22.17 2.06 16.71
N VAL A 677 22.60 2.93 17.64
CA VAL A 677 23.81 3.74 17.51
C VAL A 677 24.77 3.35 18.65
N PRO A 678 25.93 2.74 18.35
CA PRO A 678 26.91 2.40 19.37
C PRO A 678 27.54 3.68 19.94
N LEU A 679 27.34 3.89 21.23
CA LEU A 679 27.91 5.01 21.97
C LEU A 679 29.15 4.53 22.75
N ALA A 680 30.18 5.37 22.80
CA ALA A 680 31.32 5.14 23.69
C ALA A 680 30.89 5.29 25.16
N GLU A 681 31.58 4.63 26.09
CA GLU A 681 31.25 4.65 27.54
C GLU A 681 31.25 6.07 28.13
N GLU A 682 32.00 7.00 27.54
CA GLU A 682 32.05 8.41 27.93
C GLU A 682 30.78 9.21 27.56
N VAL A 683 29.88 8.68 26.74
CA VAL A 683 28.63 9.35 26.32
C VAL A 683 27.49 8.99 27.27
N GLU A 684 27.39 9.75 28.35
CA GLU A 684 26.34 9.61 29.36
C GLU A 684 25.05 10.33 28.93
N LEU A 685 24.09 9.58 28.38
CA LEU A 685 22.82 10.13 27.87
C LEU A 685 21.97 10.83 28.95
N ALA A 686 22.04 10.35 30.20
CA ALA A 686 21.32 10.97 31.31
C ALA A 686 21.89 12.36 31.65
N ALA A 687 23.22 12.49 31.71
CA ALA A 687 23.87 13.78 31.93
C ALA A 687 23.63 14.74 30.76
N LEU A 688 23.67 14.23 29.53
CA LEU A 688 23.36 15.01 28.34
C LEU A 688 21.93 15.56 28.38
N ALA A 689 20.95 14.79 28.83
CA ALA A 689 19.54 15.19 28.87
C ALA A 689 19.26 16.41 29.77
N GLU A 690 20.00 16.55 30.88
CA GLU A 690 19.94 17.70 31.79
C GLU A 690 20.36 19.00 31.09
N GLU A 691 21.29 18.92 30.13
CA GLU A 691 21.82 20.09 29.41
C GLU A 691 21.03 20.45 28.13
N LEU A 692 19.97 19.71 27.82
CA LEU A 692 19.16 19.88 26.61
C LEU A 692 17.82 20.57 26.89
N ASP A 693 17.82 21.56 27.78
CA ASP A 693 16.62 22.35 28.02
C ASP A 693 16.14 23.05 26.73
N GLY A 694 14.83 23.05 26.51
CA GLY A 694 14.20 23.56 25.28
C GLY A 694 14.32 22.65 24.04
N PHE A 695 14.90 21.45 24.16
CA PHE A 695 14.89 20.47 23.07
C PHE A 695 13.57 19.70 23.05
N SER A 696 12.95 19.61 21.87
CA SER A 696 11.83 18.70 21.62
C SER A 696 12.31 17.25 21.42
N ALA A 697 11.38 16.30 21.42
CA ALA A 697 11.71 14.90 21.11
C ALA A 697 12.35 14.76 19.71
N ALA A 698 11.88 15.53 18.73
CA ALA A 698 12.44 15.58 17.39
C ALA A 698 13.87 16.15 17.38
N ASP A 699 14.18 17.14 18.23
CA ASP A 699 15.52 17.71 18.36
C ASP A 699 16.48 16.72 19.02
N CYS A 700 16.05 15.99 20.05
CA CYS A 700 16.84 14.91 20.67
C CYS A 700 17.21 13.83 19.64
N ALA A 701 16.23 13.40 18.83
CA ALA A 701 16.49 12.44 17.76
C ALA A 701 17.41 13.03 16.67
N ALA A 702 17.28 14.32 16.35
CA ALA A 702 18.18 15.01 15.42
C ALA A 702 19.60 15.10 15.96
N LEU A 703 19.78 15.31 17.26
CA LEU A 703 21.07 15.37 17.93
C LEU A 703 21.82 14.04 17.81
N VAL A 704 21.15 12.91 18.10
CA VAL A 704 21.75 11.57 17.95
C VAL A 704 22.16 11.31 16.49
N ARG A 705 21.28 11.64 15.52
CA ARG A 705 21.59 11.50 14.09
C ARG A 705 22.79 12.34 13.67
N GLU A 706 22.86 13.60 14.09
CA GLU A 706 23.98 14.48 13.73
C GLU A 706 25.28 14.04 14.44
N ALA A 707 25.21 13.47 15.64
CA ALA A 707 26.36 12.89 16.33
C ALA A 707 26.91 11.67 15.57
N ALA A 708 26.03 10.78 15.09
CA ALA A 708 26.43 9.67 14.23
C ALA A 708 27.05 10.17 12.91
N LEU A 709 26.45 11.17 12.26
CA LEU A 709 27.01 11.79 11.05
C LEU A 709 28.36 12.46 11.30
N ALA A 710 28.55 13.10 12.47
CA ALA A 710 29.84 13.67 12.85
C ALA A 710 30.91 12.58 12.98
N ALA A 711 30.59 11.45 13.61
CA ALA A 711 31.48 10.30 13.70
C ALA A 711 31.86 9.76 12.31
N MET A 712 30.87 9.58 11.42
CA MET A 712 31.10 9.07 10.07
C MET A 712 31.92 10.02 9.19
N ARG A 713 31.75 11.34 9.37
CA ARG A 713 32.54 12.35 8.64
C ARG A 713 33.99 12.41 9.11
N GLU A 714 34.24 12.10 10.38
CA GLU A 714 35.60 11.95 10.90
C GLU A 714 36.25 10.68 10.38
N SER A 715 35.55 9.54 10.44
CA SER A 715 35.98 8.28 9.85
C SER A 715 34.79 7.39 9.50
N LEU A 716 34.76 6.88 8.27
CA LEU A 716 33.76 5.90 7.83
C LEU A 716 33.92 4.53 8.53
N GLU A 717 35.08 4.27 9.12
CA GLU A 717 35.34 3.09 9.95
C GLU A 717 35.00 3.31 11.43
N ALA A 718 34.52 4.49 11.81
CA ALA A 718 34.13 4.78 13.19
C ALA A 718 33.07 3.77 13.67
N SER A 719 33.43 3.00 14.69
CA SER A 719 32.58 1.96 15.27
C SER A 719 31.73 2.49 16.44
N THR A 720 32.06 3.67 16.96
CA THR A 720 31.43 4.27 18.15
C THR A 720 31.31 5.78 18.03
N VAL A 721 30.22 6.33 18.58
CA VAL A 721 30.03 7.77 18.73
C VAL A 721 30.66 8.22 20.05
N HIS A 722 31.64 9.13 19.96
CA HIS A 722 32.36 9.72 21.07
C HIS A 722 31.77 11.06 21.52
N ALA A 723 32.17 11.54 22.70
CA ALA A 723 31.69 12.80 23.26
C ALA A 723 31.97 14.01 22.34
N GLY A 724 33.10 14.00 21.62
CA GLY A 724 33.44 15.05 20.65
C GLY A 724 32.46 15.15 19.47
N HIS A 725 31.90 14.02 19.04
CA HIS A 725 30.87 13.98 17.99
C HIS A 725 29.54 14.56 18.49
N VAL A 726 29.17 14.25 19.74
CA VAL A 726 27.97 14.82 20.40
C VAL A 726 28.12 16.33 20.57
N ALA A 727 29.29 16.81 21.00
CA ALA A 727 29.59 18.24 21.09
C ALA A 727 29.47 18.94 19.73
N THR A 728 30.01 18.32 18.67
CA THR A 728 29.85 18.80 17.29
C THR A 728 28.38 18.87 16.89
N ALA A 729 27.59 17.84 17.21
CA ALA A 729 26.16 17.80 16.94
C ALA A 729 25.38 18.92 17.66
N ARG A 730 25.69 19.19 18.94
CA ARG A 730 25.06 20.28 19.72
C ARG A 730 25.32 21.67 19.16
N SER A 731 26.44 21.87 18.45
CA SER A 731 26.72 23.14 17.79
C SER A 731 25.79 23.38 16.58
N ARG A 732 25.26 22.31 15.98
CA ARG A 732 24.46 22.33 14.75
C ARG A 732 22.96 22.18 15.01
N VAL A 733 22.57 21.37 16.00
CA VAL A 733 21.18 21.19 16.41
C VAL A 733 20.88 22.17 17.55
N ARG A 734 19.99 23.13 17.28
CA ARG A 734 19.55 24.14 18.26
C ARG A 734 18.18 23.74 18.85
N PRO A 735 17.87 24.16 20.08
CA PRO A 735 16.55 23.95 20.66
C PRO A 735 15.48 24.62 19.79
N SER A 736 14.40 23.91 19.48
CA SER A 736 13.31 24.41 18.63
C SER A 736 12.11 24.92 19.41
N LEU A 737 12.01 24.61 20.71
CA LEU A 737 10.86 25.01 21.53
C LEU A 737 10.94 26.49 21.92
N ASP A 738 9.91 27.25 21.55
CA ASP A 738 9.72 28.63 22.01
C ASP A 738 9.04 28.65 23.39
N PRO A 739 9.68 29.20 24.44
CA PRO A 739 9.08 29.30 25.78
C PRO A 739 7.75 30.07 25.80
N GLY A 740 7.60 31.09 24.94
CA GLY A 740 6.36 31.86 24.82
C GLY A 740 5.19 31.01 24.33
N GLN A 741 5.41 30.27 23.24
CA GLN A 741 4.43 29.32 22.70
C GLN A 741 4.09 28.20 23.70
N VAL A 742 5.09 27.63 24.38
CA VAL A 742 4.88 26.57 25.38
C VAL A 742 4.00 27.07 26.53
N ALA A 743 4.30 28.26 27.07
CA ALA A 743 3.52 28.86 28.14
C ALA A 743 2.07 29.14 27.71
N TRP A 744 1.88 29.62 26.48
CA TRP A 744 0.55 29.83 25.91
C TRP A 744 -0.25 28.53 25.78
N LEU A 745 0.36 27.45 25.28
CA LEU A 745 -0.29 26.12 25.17
C LEU A 745 -0.66 25.54 26.53
N ALA A 746 0.21 25.68 27.54
CA ALA A 746 -0.08 25.26 28.90
C ALA A 746 -1.23 26.06 29.52
N ALA A 747 -1.27 27.38 29.28
CA ALA A 747 -2.39 28.22 29.70
C ALA A 747 -3.70 27.86 28.99
N TYR A 748 -3.64 27.52 27.69
CA TYR A 748 -4.80 27.03 26.94
C TYR A 748 -5.34 25.72 27.54
N ALA A 749 -4.45 24.82 27.95
CA ALA A 749 -4.82 23.56 28.61
C ALA A 749 -5.48 23.79 29.98
N ALA A 750 -5.01 24.77 30.77
CA ALA A 750 -5.58 25.07 32.08
C ALA A 750 -6.96 25.76 32.03
N GLN A 751 -7.33 26.34 30.88
CA GLN A 751 -8.60 27.05 30.68
C GLN A 751 -9.74 26.16 30.15
N ARG A 752 -9.44 24.91 29.82
CA ARG A 752 -10.34 23.94 29.17
C ARG A 752 -10.46 22.70 30.06
#